data_AF-A0A945GCG3-F1
#
_entry.id   AF-A0A945GCG3-F1
#
_cell.length_a   1.000
_cell.length_b   1.000
_cell.length_c   1.000
_cell.angle_alpha   90.00
_cell.angle_beta   90.00
_cell.angle_gamma   90.00
#
_symmetry.space_group_name_H-M   'P 1'
#
loop_
_entity.id
_entity.type
_entity.pdbx_description
1 polymer ?
#
loop_
_entity_poly.entity_id
_entity_poly.type
_entity_poly.pdbx_seq_one_letter_code
_entity_poly.pdbx_strand_id
1 'polypeptide(L)'
;MENPNFLKQKYNLHNTPEADSAAKRTKKRTGEKVSQKPGEKIQNYLDRFNEIIERKDPDKKERGIGALKRILHNKFVLKEDEIPQTYYNLQGEIAVEEGRTQELIDSGVEIENKKTKNKKGEEIEEKEFIFPNKIKKELSEVIIADQESTMDNWIDYLSSDDAQYPDWLKYYAFRNMLNLGKYDKERKKFPPRELPDRSDKPKKKENLTTAPFPDLNREALAYVLDAIEKKHKKEGINLEFQDEEEKNNFQKILQGENFAKLYAWAIEKVTPASQEVLETVKGKWIKYDQGTDHMPLVNSLQGHGTGWCTAGESTARTQLQGGDFYVFYSEDENNNPIIPRAAIRMEGQSKIAEVRGIAHEQNLDAHITDTVKEKVSEFGEEGKKYEKKSKDMKHLTEIENKTKNNQELTKDNLIFLYEIDDPIEGFGYQRDLRIEEIRKIRDTEKDASIVFECDSNQIAKNISEINENTEAYIGEWDPSIYQEIRKYPNIKHLYESFPDKKIFKMNLETDPSINSPQTALEALEGENIYLTNWAKDILKETKFSKEKQNQNHELVRFTVKELGFPNGATTKEIYDKLEELGLDLCPTETGPQLRLKYPGKEWMLIAMEPIADSDGDPDVFDLRGAYGQLGLLAHDARPGDRWRPGDRFVFRPRKLDS
;
A
#
# COMPACT_ATOMS: atom_id res chain seq x y z
N MET A 1 -10.46 -29.46 -3.29
CA MET A 1 -11.41 -29.93 -4.33
C MET A 1 -12.45 -28.85 -4.51
N GLU A 2 -12.69 -28.41 -5.75
CA GLU A 2 -13.70 -27.38 -6.02
C GLU A 2 -15.12 -27.87 -5.72
N ASN A 3 -16.00 -26.96 -5.29
CA ASN A 3 -17.39 -27.26 -4.98
C ASN A 3 -18.36 -26.24 -5.61
N PRO A 4 -18.49 -26.21 -6.95
CA PRO A 4 -19.39 -25.28 -7.64
C PRO A 4 -20.87 -25.51 -7.28
N ASN A 5 -21.24 -26.71 -6.83
CA ASN A 5 -22.60 -27.02 -6.40
C ASN A 5 -23.00 -26.25 -5.13
N PHE A 6 -22.07 -26.04 -4.20
CA PHE A 6 -22.30 -25.20 -3.03
C PHE A 6 -22.68 -23.77 -3.45
N LEU A 7 -21.90 -23.17 -4.35
CA LEU A 7 -22.15 -21.80 -4.84
C LEU A 7 -23.44 -21.69 -5.65
N LYS A 8 -23.82 -22.75 -6.37
CA LYS A 8 -25.11 -22.83 -7.05
C LYS A 8 -26.27 -22.75 -6.05
N GLN A 9 -26.24 -23.58 -5.01
CA GLN A 9 -27.33 -23.68 -4.04
C GLN A 9 -27.42 -22.42 -3.16
N LYS A 10 -26.28 -21.91 -2.71
CA LYS A 10 -26.23 -20.79 -1.75
C LYS A 10 -26.43 -19.43 -2.38
N TYR A 11 -25.90 -19.20 -3.59
CA TYR A 11 -25.85 -17.87 -4.22
C TYR A 11 -26.50 -17.80 -5.59
N ASN A 12 -26.98 -18.91 -6.15
CA ASN A 12 -27.47 -18.96 -7.52
C ASN A 12 -26.45 -18.39 -8.54
N LEU A 13 -25.15 -18.60 -8.29
CA LEU A 13 -24.05 -17.88 -8.95
C LEU A 13 -24.06 -17.98 -10.48
N HIS A 14 -24.42 -19.14 -11.03
CA HIS A 14 -24.53 -19.36 -12.47
C HIS A 14 -25.49 -18.41 -13.22
N ASN A 15 -26.41 -17.74 -12.53
CA ASN A 15 -27.37 -16.80 -13.10
C ASN A 15 -27.01 -15.33 -12.84
N THR A 16 -25.83 -15.03 -12.29
CA THR A 16 -25.43 -13.65 -12.02
C THR A 16 -24.77 -12.99 -13.23
N PRO A 17 -24.86 -11.65 -13.35
CA PRO A 17 -24.19 -10.91 -14.43
C PRO A 17 -22.68 -11.15 -14.51
N GLU A 18 -22.03 -11.42 -13.38
CA GLU A 18 -20.58 -11.67 -13.33
C GLU A 18 -20.22 -13.02 -13.95
N ALA A 19 -21.00 -14.07 -13.69
CA ALA A 19 -20.81 -15.37 -14.33
C ALA A 19 -21.06 -15.30 -15.84
N ASP A 20 -22.06 -14.53 -16.28
CA ASP A 20 -22.31 -14.25 -17.70
C ASP A 20 -21.17 -13.47 -18.36
N SER A 21 -20.66 -12.44 -17.68
CA SER A 21 -19.53 -11.63 -18.15
C SER A 21 -18.27 -12.47 -18.28
N ALA A 22 -18.00 -13.37 -17.33
CA ALA A 22 -16.89 -14.33 -17.42
C ALA A 22 -17.06 -15.27 -18.63
N ALA A 23 -18.23 -15.87 -18.82
CA ALA A 23 -18.48 -16.76 -19.95
C ALA A 23 -18.32 -16.06 -21.31
N LYS A 24 -18.82 -14.82 -21.45
CA LYS A 24 -18.66 -14.00 -22.66
C LYS A 24 -17.19 -13.70 -22.96
N ARG A 25 -16.40 -13.40 -21.93
CA ARG A 25 -14.97 -13.11 -22.08
C ARG A 25 -14.16 -14.35 -22.43
N THR A 26 -14.44 -15.50 -21.82
CA THR A 26 -13.83 -16.78 -22.21
C THR A 26 -14.07 -17.03 -23.68
N LYS A 27 -15.32 -16.92 -24.15
CA LYS A 27 -15.66 -17.05 -25.58
C LYS A 27 -14.89 -16.09 -26.48
N LYS A 28 -14.72 -14.83 -26.07
CA LYS A 28 -13.94 -13.84 -26.84
C LYS A 28 -12.45 -14.21 -26.92
N ARG A 29 -11.90 -14.82 -25.88
CA ARG A 29 -10.48 -15.18 -25.77
C ARG A 29 -10.15 -16.50 -26.48
N THR A 30 -10.94 -17.54 -26.26
CA THR A 30 -10.65 -18.90 -26.75
C THR A 30 -11.39 -19.25 -28.04
N GLY A 31 -12.41 -18.47 -28.41
CA GLY A 31 -13.31 -18.78 -29.52
C GLY A 31 -14.43 -19.78 -29.15
N GLU A 32 -14.32 -20.47 -28.01
CA GLU A 32 -15.23 -21.54 -27.60
C GLU A 32 -16.37 -21.04 -26.69
N LYS A 33 -17.57 -21.57 -26.88
CA LYS A 33 -18.71 -21.26 -26.00
C LYS A 33 -18.59 -22.03 -24.69
N VAL A 34 -18.60 -21.31 -23.57
CA VAL A 34 -18.74 -21.91 -22.24
C VAL A 34 -20.12 -22.55 -22.11
N SER A 35 -20.15 -23.77 -21.57
CA SER A 35 -21.38 -24.49 -21.28
C SER A 35 -22.30 -23.73 -20.33
N GLN A 36 -23.61 -23.89 -20.53
CA GLN A 36 -24.63 -23.26 -19.69
C GLN A 36 -25.02 -24.13 -18.49
N LYS A 37 -24.43 -25.32 -18.33
CA LYS A 37 -24.63 -26.13 -17.12
C LYS A 37 -24.15 -25.34 -15.89
N PRO A 38 -24.94 -25.27 -14.81
CA PRO A 38 -24.62 -24.43 -13.66
C PRO A 38 -23.21 -24.64 -13.10
N GLY A 39 -22.79 -25.89 -12.92
CA GLY A 39 -21.47 -26.22 -12.36
C GLY A 39 -20.32 -25.76 -13.25
N GLU A 40 -20.39 -26.03 -14.56
CA GLU A 40 -19.36 -25.65 -15.54
C GLU A 40 -19.26 -24.13 -15.70
N LYS A 41 -20.39 -23.42 -15.67
CA LYS A 41 -20.43 -21.96 -15.73
C LYS A 41 -19.85 -21.29 -14.48
N ILE A 42 -20.11 -21.87 -13.31
CA ILE A 42 -19.51 -21.43 -12.03
C ILE A 42 -18.00 -21.72 -12.04
N GLN A 43 -17.59 -22.90 -12.48
CA GLN A 43 -16.18 -23.25 -12.56
C GLN A 43 -15.43 -22.28 -13.48
N ASN A 44 -15.95 -21.99 -14.67
CA ASN A 44 -15.36 -20.97 -15.57
C ASN A 44 -15.25 -19.58 -14.91
N TYR A 45 -16.17 -19.22 -14.01
CA TYR A 45 -16.06 -17.97 -13.27
C TYR A 45 -14.94 -18.01 -12.23
N LEU A 46 -14.79 -19.11 -11.50
CA LEU A 46 -13.71 -19.33 -10.52
C LEU A 46 -12.34 -19.43 -11.21
N ASP A 47 -12.22 -20.21 -12.28
CA ASP A 47 -10.99 -20.39 -13.05
C ASP A 47 -10.42 -19.05 -13.52
N ARG A 48 -11.30 -18.09 -13.84
CA ARG A 48 -10.87 -16.76 -14.27
C ARG A 48 -10.29 -15.92 -13.13
N PHE A 49 -10.79 -16.09 -11.92
CA PHE A 49 -10.16 -15.50 -10.75
C PHE A 49 -8.78 -16.15 -10.53
N ASN A 50 -8.72 -17.47 -10.67
CA ASN A 50 -7.48 -18.23 -10.56
C ASN A 50 -6.42 -17.80 -11.62
N GLU A 51 -6.84 -17.58 -12.87
CA GLU A 51 -5.99 -17.03 -13.95
C GLU A 51 -5.41 -15.63 -13.68
N ILE A 52 -5.99 -14.88 -12.74
CA ILE A 52 -5.46 -13.57 -12.31
C ILE A 52 -4.39 -13.77 -11.24
N ILE A 53 -4.67 -14.62 -10.24
CA ILE A 53 -3.82 -14.80 -9.06
C ILE A 53 -2.62 -15.75 -9.31
N GLU A 54 -2.74 -16.70 -10.24
CA GLU A 54 -1.68 -17.68 -10.56
C GLU A 54 -0.75 -17.23 -11.71
N ARG A 55 -0.75 -15.94 -12.05
CA ARG A 55 0.15 -15.43 -13.09
C ARG A 55 1.59 -15.51 -12.61
N LYS A 56 2.43 -16.23 -13.37
CA LYS A 56 3.88 -16.36 -13.10
C LYS A 56 4.64 -15.04 -13.16
N ASP A 57 4.12 -14.07 -13.91
CA ASP A 57 4.68 -12.73 -14.08
C ASP A 57 4.11 -11.81 -12.98
N PRO A 58 4.93 -11.36 -12.02
CA PRO A 58 4.47 -10.57 -10.87
C PRO A 58 3.76 -9.27 -11.26
N ASP A 59 4.28 -8.53 -12.25
CA ASP A 59 3.70 -7.27 -12.71
C ASP A 59 2.32 -7.51 -13.35
N LYS A 60 2.18 -8.60 -14.12
CA LYS A 60 0.88 -8.99 -14.68
C LYS A 60 -0.09 -9.47 -13.60
N LYS A 61 0.39 -10.13 -12.54
CA LYS A 61 -0.42 -10.54 -11.36
C LYS A 61 -0.93 -9.30 -10.65
N GLU A 62 -0.04 -8.39 -10.27
CA GLU A 62 -0.36 -7.12 -9.59
C GLU A 62 -1.33 -6.26 -10.42
N ARG A 63 -1.06 -6.07 -11.72
CA ARG A 63 -1.98 -5.33 -12.61
C ARG A 63 -3.36 -6.01 -12.71
N GLY A 64 -3.40 -7.33 -12.65
CA GLY A 64 -4.63 -8.11 -12.63
C GLY A 64 -5.43 -7.89 -11.36
N ILE A 65 -4.77 -7.95 -10.20
CA ILE A 65 -5.35 -7.69 -8.87
C ILE A 65 -5.83 -6.23 -8.79
N GLY A 66 -5.02 -5.26 -9.22
CA GLY A 66 -5.43 -3.85 -9.28
C GLY A 66 -6.64 -3.60 -10.19
N ALA A 67 -6.78 -4.35 -11.29
CA ALA A 67 -7.98 -4.29 -12.12
C ALA A 67 -9.21 -4.90 -11.41
N LEU A 68 -9.03 -5.97 -10.65
CA LEU A 68 -10.08 -6.57 -9.84
C LEU A 68 -10.54 -5.60 -8.73
N LYS A 69 -9.60 -5.02 -7.97
CA LYS A 69 -9.86 -4.02 -6.92
C LYS A 69 -10.76 -2.90 -7.43
N ARG A 70 -10.38 -2.25 -8.54
CA ARG A 70 -11.20 -1.20 -9.18
C ARG A 70 -12.63 -1.63 -9.52
N ILE A 71 -12.82 -2.88 -9.98
CA ILE A 71 -14.16 -3.42 -10.28
C ILE A 71 -14.97 -3.58 -8.99
N LEU A 72 -14.33 -4.08 -7.93
CA LEU A 72 -14.96 -4.31 -6.63
C LEU A 72 -15.24 -2.99 -5.91
N HIS A 73 -14.32 -2.01 -5.92
CA HIS A 73 -14.51 -0.65 -5.40
C HIS A 73 -15.73 0.00 -6.05
N ASN A 74 -15.76 0.08 -7.37
CA ASN A 74 -16.88 0.68 -8.10
C ASN A 74 -18.22 -0.04 -7.81
N LYS A 75 -18.18 -1.33 -7.47
CA LYS A 75 -19.39 -2.09 -7.17
C LYS A 75 -19.87 -1.92 -5.73
N PHE A 76 -18.97 -1.96 -4.74
CA PHE A 76 -19.33 -2.15 -3.33
C PHE A 76 -18.97 -0.99 -2.40
N VAL A 77 -18.06 -0.09 -2.80
CA VAL A 77 -17.67 1.08 -2.01
C VAL A 77 -18.60 2.25 -2.30
N LEU A 78 -18.92 3.07 -1.29
CA LEU A 78 -19.76 4.25 -1.49
C LEU A 78 -19.15 5.26 -2.47
N LYS A 79 -20.00 6.05 -3.10
CA LYS A 79 -19.61 7.25 -3.85
C LYS A 79 -19.94 8.49 -3.04
N GLU A 80 -19.32 9.62 -3.38
CA GLU A 80 -19.54 10.92 -2.71
C GLU A 80 -21.04 11.25 -2.61
N ASP A 81 -21.79 11.05 -3.69
CA ASP A 81 -23.23 11.33 -3.71
C ASP A 81 -24.06 10.30 -2.92
N GLU A 82 -23.50 9.15 -2.55
CA GLU A 82 -24.16 8.04 -1.87
C GLU A 82 -24.03 8.09 -0.33
N ILE A 83 -23.25 9.03 0.22
CA ILE A 83 -23.12 9.21 1.67
C ILE A 83 -24.46 9.70 2.25
N PRO A 84 -25.05 9.00 3.23
CA PRO A 84 -26.35 9.37 3.79
C PRO A 84 -26.29 10.65 4.63
N GLN A 85 -27.37 11.44 4.61
CA GLN A 85 -27.49 12.64 5.43
C GLN A 85 -27.35 12.36 6.93
N THR A 86 -27.73 11.16 7.38
CA THR A 86 -27.56 10.72 8.78
C THR A 86 -26.10 10.72 9.22
N TYR A 87 -25.14 10.48 8.32
CA TYR A 87 -23.72 10.56 8.65
C TYR A 87 -23.30 12.01 8.96
N TYR A 88 -23.71 12.97 8.12
CA TYR A 88 -23.40 14.39 8.34
C TYR A 88 -24.06 14.91 9.63
N ASN A 89 -25.30 14.50 9.90
CA ASN A 89 -25.97 14.85 11.14
C ASN A 89 -25.20 14.32 12.35
N LEU A 90 -24.71 13.07 12.31
CA LEU A 90 -23.88 12.51 13.38
C LEU A 90 -22.57 13.28 13.58
N GLN A 91 -21.90 13.70 12.50
CA GLN A 91 -20.69 14.53 12.62
C GLN A 91 -20.98 15.89 13.28
N GLY A 92 -22.11 16.51 12.93
CA GLY A 92 -22.57 17.74 13.56
C GLY A 92 -22.90 17.55 15.04
N GLU A 93 -23.61 16.47 15.40
CA GLU A 93 -23.95 16.13 16.78
C GLU A 93 -22.71 15.89 17.64
N ILE A 94 -21.72 15.11 17.16
CA ILE A 94 -20.45 14.88 17.85
C ILE A 94 -19.73 16.21 18.12
N ALA A 95 -19.63 17.08 17.11
CA ALA A 95 -19.00 18.39 17.27
C ALA A 95 -19.77 19.27 18.28
N VAL A 96 -21.09 19.19 18.35
CA VAL A 96 -21.89 19.88 19.38
C VAL A 96 -21.60 19.31 20.78
N GLU A 97 -21.56 17.98 20.93
CA GLU A 97 -21.25 17.30 22.20
C GLU A 97 -19.84 17.64 22.71
N GLU A 98 -18.88 17.81 21.81
CA GLU A 98 -17.50 18.20 22.11
C GLU A 98 -17.33 19.73 22.31
N GLY A 99 -18.41 20.52 22.22
CA GLY A 99 -18.36 21.97 22.40
C GLY A 99 -17.85 22.77 21.21
N ARG A 100 -17.73 22.15 20.02
CA ARG A 100 -17.21 22.73 18.76
C ARG A 100 -18.28 23.36 17.87
N THR A 101 -19.42 23.77 18.46
CA THR A 101 -20.54 24.35 17.71
C THR A 101 -20.17 25.62 16.94
N GLN A 102 -19.36 26.51 17.52
CA GLN A 102 -18.95 27.76 16.85
C GLN A 102 -18.05 27.48 15.64
N GLU A 103 -17.17 26.48 15.72
CA GLU A 103 -16.30 26.04 14.64
C GLU A 103 -17.09 25.52 13.42
N LEU A 104 -18.19 24.79 13.66
CA LEU A 104 -19.10 24.37 12.59
C LEU A 104 -19.71 25.56 11.85
N ILE A 105 -20.21 26.55 12.60
CA ILE A 105 -20.85 27.76 12.04
C ILE A 105 -19.82 28.58 11.25
N ASP A 106 -18.62 28.78 11.82
CA ASP A 106 -17.53 29.51 11.18
C ASP A 106 -17.05 28.82 9.90
N SER A 107 -17.17 27.49 9.84
CA SER A 107 -16.89 26.67 8.65
C SER A 107 -18.03 26.67 7.62
N GLY A 108 -19.12 27.41 7.86
CA GLY A 108 -20.24 27.56 6.94
C GLY A 108 -21.27 26.41 7.01
N VAL A 109 -21.31 25.63 8.09
CA VAL A 109 -22.34 24.59 8.29
C VAL A 109 -23.65 25.23 8.72
N GLU A 110 -24.72 24.97 7.98
CA GLU A 110 -26.07 25.41 8.33
C GLU A 110 -26.76 24.35 9.21
N ILE A 111 -27.49 24.79 10.24
CA ILE A 111 -28.23 23.90 11.16
C ILE A 111 -29.71 24.21 11.03
N GLU A 112 -30.48 23.24 10.54
CA GLU A 112 -31.93 23.34 10.40
C GLU A 112 -32.64 22.41 11.39
N ASN A 113 -33.82 22.82 11.88
CA ASN A 113 -34.68 21.95 12.69
C ASN A 113 -35.73 21.30 11.78
N LYS A 114 -35.72 19.96 11.72
CA LYS A 114 -36.65 19.18 10.91
C LYS A 114 -37.62 18.43 11.81
N LYS A 115 -38.92 18.58 11.53
CA LYS A 115 -39.95 17.75 12.18
C LYS A 115 -40.00 16.38 11.52
N THR A 116 -39.67 15.33 12.27
CA THR A 116 -39.73 13.95 11.83
C THR A 116 -40.67 13.15 12.75
N LYS A 117 -41.00 11.91 12.38
CA LYS A 117 -41.80 11.02 13.23
C LYS A 117 -40.93 9.87 13.70
N ASN A 118 -40.92 9.62 15.00
CA ASN A 118 -40.19 8.48 15.55
C ASN A 118 -40.88 7.14 15.22
N LYS A 119 -40.28 6.01 15.64
CA LYS A 119 -40.84 4.66 15.40
C LYS A 119 -42.24 4.42 16.01
N LYS A 120 -42.71 5.29 16.91
CA LYS A 120 -44.05 5.26 17.52
C LYS A 120 -45.03 6.24 16.86
N GLY A 121 -44.60 7.01 15.86
CA GLY A 121 -45.41 7.98 15.13
C GLY A 121 -45.52 9.35 15.81
N GLU A 122 -44.76 9.59 16.88
CA GLU A 122 -44.71 10.88 17.59
C GLU A 122 -43.84 11.87 16.81
N GLU A 123 -44.28 13.13 16.72
CA GLU A 123 -43.47 14.20 16.12
C GLU A 123 -42.27 14.52 17.03
N ILE A 124 -41.08 14.46 16.45
CA ILE A 124 -39.82 14.85 17.08
C ILE A 124 -39.14 15.90 16.21
N GLU A 125 -38.38 16.79 16.83
CA GLU A 125 -37.53 17.75 16.12
C GLU A 125 -36.10 17.19 16.11
N GLU A 126 -35.56 16.93 14.93
CA GLU A 126 -34.18 16.51 14.71
C GLU A 126 -33.41 17.64 14.02
N LYS A 127 -32.16 17.83 14.43
CA LYS A 127 -31.26 18.80 13.78
C LYS A 127 -30.70 18.18 12.51
N GLU A 128 -30.83 18.89 11.39
CA GLU A 128 -30.20 18.55 10.12
C GLU A 128 -29.00 19.49 9.92
N PHE A 129 -27.81 18.90 9.78
CA PHE A 129 -26.56 19.64 9.61
C PHE A 129 -26.18 19.63 8.13
N ILE A 130 -26.20 20.80 7.50
CA ILE A 130 -25.94 21.00 6.08
C ILE A 130 -24.52 21.51 5.91
N PHE A 131 -23.60 20.58 5.64
CA PHE A 131 -22.20 20.91 5.40
C PHE A 131 -21.98 21.50 3.99
N PRO A 132 -21.07 22.47 3.83
CA PRO A 132 -20.63 22.95 2.53
C PRO A 132 -20.04 21.83 1.66
N ASN A 133 -20.19 21.95 0.32
CA ASN A 133 -19.71 20.94 -0.63
C ASN A 133 -18.22 20.59 -0.45
N LYS A 134 -17.38 21.57 -0.12
CA LYS A 134 -15.95 21.35 0.13
C LYS A 134 -15.72 20.37 1.29
N ILE A 135 -16.40 20.60 2.42
CA ILE A 135 -16.26 19.76 3.62
C ILE A 135 -16.91 18.39 3.40
N LYS A 136 -18.05 18.34 2.70
CA LYS A 136 -18.70 17.07 2.31
C LYS A 136 -17.75 16.20 1.49
N LYS A 137 -17.02 16.79 0.56
CA LYS A 137 -16.03 16.09 -0.26
C LYS A 137 -14.89 15.52 0.59
N GLU A 138 -14.30 16.34 1.46
CA GLU A 138 -13.21 15.90 2.37
C GLU A 138 -13.67 14.74 3.28
N LEU A 139 -14.85 14.84 3.89
CA LEU A 139 -15.40 13.76 4.73
C LEU A 139 -15.73 12.49 3.92
N SER A 140 -16.21 12.65 2.69
CA SER A 140 -16.51 11.53 1.80
C SER A 140 -15.24 10.81 1.34
N GLU A 141 -14.17 11.54 1.05
CA GLU A 141 -12.87 10.98 0.66
C GLU A 141 -12.32 10.05 1.76
N VAL A 142 -12.44 10.42 3.03
CA VAL A 142 -12.04 9.58 4.17
C VAL A 142 -12.85 8.28 4.22
N ILE A 143 -14.19 8.36 4.14
CA ILE A 143 -15.06 7.17 4.15
C ILE A 143 -14.70 6.21 3.01
N ILE A 144 -14.52 6.77 1.81
CA ILE A 144 -14.23 5.99 0.61
C ILE A 144 -12.87 5.32 0.76
N ALA A 145 -11.84 6.07 1.15
CA ALA A 145 -10.50 5.53 1.36
C ALA A 145 -10.48 4.40 2.40
N ASP A 146 -11.18 4.56 3.52
CA ASP A 146 -11.27 3.52 4.56
C ASP A 146 -11.97 2.26 4.05
N GLN A 147 -13.06 2.41 3.27
CA GLN A 147 -13.76 1.28 2.67
C GLN A 147 -12.94 0.58 1.58
N GLU A 148 -12.20 1.34 0.76
CA GLU A 148 -11.29 0.78 -0.24
C GLU A 148 -10.16 0.00 0.43
N SER A 149 -9.48 0.61 1.41
CA SER A 149 -8.35 0.03 2.13
C SER A 149 -8.74 -1.26 2.87
N THR A 150 -9.83 -1.21 3.66
CA THR A 150 -10.28 -2.41 4.40
C THR A 150 -10.75 -3.53 3.49
N MET A 151 -11.38 -3.24 2.35
CA MET A 151 -11.73 -4.27 1.36
C MET A 151 -10.48 -4.83 0.66
N ASP A 152 -9.51 -3.97 0.35
CA ASP A 152 -8.25 -4.35 -0.28
C ASP A 152 -7.48 -5.35 0.57
N ASN A 153 -7.46 -5.19 1.90
CA ASN A 153 -6.86 -6.17 2.82
C ASN A 153 -7.43 -7.58 2.62
N TRP A 154 -8.74 -7.72 2.40
CA TRP A 154 -9.36 -9.01 2.09
C TRP A 154 -9.02 -9.51 0.69
N ILE A 155 -9.00 -8.63 -0.31
CA ILE A 155 -8.69 -8.99 -1.70
C ILE A 155 -7.24 -9.47 -1.80
N ASP A 156 -6.31 -8.74 -1.20
CA ASP A 156 -4.88 -9.01 -1.24
C ASP A 156 -4.57 -10.34 -0.56
N TYR A 157 -5.13 -10.58 0.63
CA TYR A 157 -4.96 -11.87 1.30
C TYR A 157 -5.56 -13.03 0.51
N LEU A 158 -6.83 -12.94 0.09
CA LEU A 158 -7.48 -14.05 -0.63
C LEU A 158 -6.83 -14.34 -2.00
N SER A 159 -6.07 -13.38 -2.53
CA SER A 159 -5.32 -13.50 -3.78
C SER A 159 -3.84 -13.83 -3.58
N SER A 160 -3.35 -13.90 -2.33
CA SER A 160 -1.96 -14.24 -2.02
C SER A 160 -1.74 -15.76 -2.04
N ASP A 161 -0.47 -16.14 -2.12
CA ASP A 161 -0.06 -17.55 -2.12
C ASP A 161 -0.26 -18.22 -0.75
N ASP A 162 -0.57 -17.43 0.29
CA ASP A 162 -0.81 -17.88 1.67
C ASP A 162 -2.26 -18.29 1.92
N ALA A 163 -3.19 -17.76 1.12
CA ALA A 163 -4.60 -18.17 1.14
C ALA A 163 -4.81 -19.43 0.31
N GLN A 164 -4.27 -20.56 0.78
CA GLN A 164 -4.32 -21.86 0.10
C GLN A 164 -5.67 -22.57 0.24
N TYR A 165 -6.77 -21.81 0.12
CA TYR A 165 -8.14 -22.31 0.12
C TYR A 165 -8.61 -22.61 -1.31
N PRO A 166 -9.50 -23.59 -1.51
CA PRO A 166 -10.25 -23.73 -2.74
C PRO A 166 -10.95 -22.42 -3.16
N ASP A 167 -11.08 -22.18 -4.47
CA ASP A 167 -11.59 -20.91 -5.01
C ASP A 167 -13.03 -20.64 -4.56
N TRP A 168 -13.84 -21.69 -4.42
CA TRP A 168 -15.20 -21.56 -3.90
C TRP A 168 -15.26 -21.07 -2.45
N LEU A 169 -14.27 -21.38 -1.61
CA LEU A 169 -14.17 -20.86 -0.24
C LEU A 169 -13.69 -19.41 -0.21
N LYS A 170 -12.77 -19.03 -1.09
CA LYS A 170 -12.37 -17.63 -1.28
C LYS A 170 -13.57 -16.77 -1.68
N TYR A 171 -14.36 -17.25 -2.65
CA TYR A 171 -15.61 -16.61 -3.05
C TYR A 171 -16.60 -16.53 -1.88
N TYR A 172 -16.79 -17.63 -1.15
CA TYR A 172 -17.67 -17.68 0.01
C TYR A 172 -17.27 -16.67 1.08
N ALA A 173 -16.00 -16.62 1.47
CA ALA A 173 -15.47 -15.67 2.45
C ALA A 173 -15.76 -14.22 2.03
N PHE A 174 -15.30 -13.84 0.84
CA PHE A 174 -15.46 -12.48 0.32
C PHE A 174 -16.94 -12.09 0.22
N ARG A 175 -17.79 -12.97 -0.34
CA ARG A 175 -19.21 -12.67 -0.53
C ARG A 175 -19.96 -12.43 0.79
N ASN A 176 -19.59 -13.13 1.86
CA ASN A 176 -20.21 -12.94 3.17
C ASN A 176 -19.68 -11.70 3.89
N MET A 177 -18.36 -11.47 3.85
CA MET A 177 -17.71 -10.30 4.45
C MET A 177 -18.33 -8.99 3.97
N LEU A 178 -18.70 -8.91 2.68
CA LEU A 178 -19.37 -7.75 2.11
C LEU A 178 -20.68 -7.33 2.82
N ASN A 179 -21.34 -8.24 3.56
CA ASN A 179 -22.58 -7.92 4.28
C ASN A 179 -22.37 -7.76 5.79
N LEU A 180 -21.13 -7.68 6.25
CA LEU A 180 -20.78 -7.47 7.65
C LEU A 180 -20.38 -6.00 7.89
N GLY A 181 -20.86 -5.41 8.98
CA GLY A 181 -20.34 -4.18 9.54
C GLY A 181 -19.09 -4.43 10.38
N LYS A 182 -18.60 -3.41 11.10
CA LYS A 182 -17.47 -3.54 12.04
C LYS A 182 -17.82 -4.51 13.18
N TYR A 183 -16.85 -5.33 13.61
CA TYR A 183 -17.04 -6.25 14.73
C TYR A 183 -17.39 -5.48 16.02
N ASP A 184 -18.50 -5.83 16.64
CA ASP A 184 -18.94 -5.29 17.93
C ASP A 184 -18.39 -6.18 19.04
N LYS A 185 -17.34 -5.71 19.72
CA LYS A 185 -16.62 -6.46 20.77
C LYS A 185 -17.50 -6.72 22.00
N GLU A 186 -18.39 -5.80 22.35
CA GLU A 186 -19.28 -5.96 23.52
C GLU A 186 -20.35 -7.00 23.25
N ARG A 187 -20.95 -6.95 22.06
CA ARG A 187 -22.01 -7.88 21.65
C ARG A 187 -21.49 -9.17 21.01
N LYS A 188 -20.17 -9.27 20.81
CA LYS A 188 -19.45 -10.39 20.20
C LYS A 188 -20.05 -10.84 18.86
N LYS A 189 -20.37 -9.87 17.99
CA LYS A 189 -21.05 -10.13 16.72
C LYS A 189 -20.77 -9.08 15.66
N PHE A 190 -21.00 -9.46 14.41
CA PHE A 190 -21.03 -8.51 13.30
C PHE A 190 -22.46 -7.99 13.09
N PRO A 191 -22.70 -6.67 13.13
CA PRO A 191 -23.95 -6.10 12.64
C PRO A 191 -24.04 -6.28 11.11
N PRO A 192 -25.25 -6.30 10.54
CA PRO A 192 -25.41 -6.33 9.09
C PRO A 192 -24.94 -5.01 8.46
N ARG A 193 -24.43 -5.09 7.24
CA ARG A 193 -24.07 -3.94 6.38
C ARG A 193 -24.99 -3.89 5.17
N GLU A 194 -25.44 -2.68 4.83
CA GLU A 194 -26.16 -2.40 3.58
C GLU A 194 -25.15 -1.91 2.52
N LEU A 195 -25.21 -2.47 1.32
CA LEU A 195 -24.31 -2.17 0.21
C LEU A 195 -24.98 -1.25 -0.83
N PRO A 196 -24.18 -0.49 -1.61
CA PRO A 196 -24.72 0.27 -2.73
C PRO A 196 -25.39 -0.65 -3.76
N ASP A 197 -26.64 -0.35 -4.12
CA ASP A 197 -27.28 -0.99 -5.28
C ASP A 197 -26.78 -0.32 -6.56
N ARG A 198 -26.26 -1.11 -7.48
CA ARG A 198 -25.78 -0.66 -8.81
C ARG A 198 -26.80 -0.93 -9.92
N SER A 199 -28.01 -1.35 -9.57
CA SER A 199 -29.13 -1.47 -10.49
C SER A 199 -29.75 -0.11 -10.82
N ASP A 200 -30.53 -0.03 -11.90
CA ASP A 200 -31.23 1.18 -12.34
C ASP A 200 -32.44 1.56 -11.46
N LYS A 201 -32.59 0.93 -10.28
CA LYS A 201 -33.73 1.18 -9.38
C LYS A 201 -33.50 2.44 -8.54
N PRO A 202 -34.59 3.19 -8.23
CA PRO A 202 -34.50 4.34 -7.32
C PRO A 202 -34.02 3.89 -5.94
N LYS A 203 -32.97 4.57 -5.44
CA LYS A 203 -32.17 4.12 -4.29
C LYS A 203 -32.61 4.80 -3.00
N LYS A 204 -32.66 4.04 -1.92
CA LYS A 204 -32.70 4.56 -0.54
C LYS A 204 -31.27 4.63 -0.02
N LYS A 205 -30.73 5.84 0.13
CA LYS A 205 -29.36 6.05 0.62
C LYS A 205 -29.29 5.99 2.15
N GLU A 206 -30.42 6.16 2.83
CA GLU A 206 -30.50 6.40 4.28
C GLU A 206 -29.95 5.24 5.14
N ASN A 207 -29.92 4.03 4.60
CA ASN A 207 -29.44 2.83 5.31
C ASN A 207 -28.02 2.40 4.91
N LEU A 208 -27.38 3.09 3.95
CA LEU A 208 -26.05 2.73 3.48
C LEU A 208 -25.02 2.89 4.60
N THR A 209 -24.16 1.90 4.73
CA THR A 209 -23.17 1.87 5.81
C THR A 209 -21.92 2.66 5.42
N THR A 210 -21.59 3.72 6.17
CA THR A 210 -20.35 4.50 5.99
C THR A 210 -19.15 3.90 6.71
N ALA A 211 -19.34 2.90 7.57
CA ALA A 211 -18.24 2.25 8.26
C ALA A 211 -17.29 1.51 7.28
N PRO A 212 -16.03 1.26 7.66
CA PRO A 212 -15.11 0.38 6.93
C PRO A 212 -15.56 -1.09 6.98
N PHE A 213 -15.12 -1.90 6.02
CA PHE A 213 -15.37 -3.35 6.03
C PHE A 213 -14.73 -3.99 7.28
N PRO A 214 -15.23 -5.13 7.78
CA PRO A 214 -14.66 -5.73 8.98
C PRO A 214 -13.18 -6.05 8.76
N ASP A 215 -12.37 -5.86 9.80
CA ASP A 215 -10.96 -6.21 9.75
C ASP A 215 -10.78 -7.71 9.48
N LEU A 216 -9.76 -8.02 8.68
CA LEU A 216 -9.39 -9.39 8.36
C LEU A 216 -8.57 -9.99 9.50
N ASN A 217 -9.11 -11.03 10.13
CA ASN A 217 -8.39 -11.93 11.02
C ASN A 217 -8.15 -13.24 10.26
N ARG A 218 -6.94 -13.39 9.74
CA ARG A 218 -6.55 -14.52 8.86
C ARG A 218 -6.65 -15.86 9.58
N GLU A 219 -6.36 -15.91 10.88
CA GLU A 219 -6.44 -17.12 11.72
C GLU A 219 -7.90 -17.53 11.93
N ALA A 220 -8.74 -16.60 12.37
CA ALA A 220 -10.18 -16.83 12.53
C ALA A 220 -10.82 -17.26 11.20
N LEU A 221 -10.41 -16.63 10.09
CA LEU A 221 -10.90 -16.98 8.77
C LEU A 221 -10.45 -18.39 8.36
N ALA A 222 -9.17 -18.72 8.55
CA ALA A 222 -8.63 -20.05 8.23
C ALA A 222 -9.41 -21.15 8.95
N TYR A 223 -9.67 -20.95 10.25
CA TYR A 223 -10.45 -21.88 11.06
C TYR A 223 -11.88 -22.06 10.54
N VAL A 224 -12.56 -20.96 10.20
CA VAL A 224 -13.93 -21.01 9.65
C VAL A 224 -13.98 -21.71 8.30
N LEU A 225 -13.04 -21.41 7.40
CA LEU A 225 -13.01 -22.03 6.07
C LEU A 225 -12.66 -23.51 6.14
N ASP A 226 -11.72 -23.91 7.01
CA ASP A 226 -11.36 -25.31 7.24
C ASP A 226 -12.56 -26.11 7.77
N ALA A 227 -13.30 -25.57 8.75
CA ALA A 227 -14.51 -26.20 9.28
C ALA A 227 -15.62 -26.37 8.22
N ILE A 228 -15.81 -25.37 7.37
CA ILE A 228 -16.77 -25.44 6.25
C ILE A 228 -16.31 -26.48 5.21
N GLU A 229 -15.03 -26.50 4.86
CA GLU A 229 -14.50 -27.47 3.91
C GLU A 229 -14.70 -28.91 4.40
N LYS A 230 -14.30 -29.19 5.65
CA LYS A 230 -14.45 -30.51 6.30
C LYS A 230 -15.90 -30.96 6.36
N LYS A 231 -16.83 -30.06 6.69
CA LYS A 231 -18.27 -30.34 6.65
C LYS A 231 -18.69 -30.87 5.27
N HIS A 232 -18.25 -30.23 4.20
CA HIS A 232 -18.59 -30.65 2.83
C HIS A 232 -17.86 -31.92 2.38
N LYS A 233 -16.66 -32.19 2.91
CA LYS A 233 -15.94 -33.46 2.71
C LYS A 233 -16.45 -34.59 3.61
N LYS A 234 -17.34 -34.30 4.58
CA LYS A 234 -17.81 -35.22 5.62
C LYS A 234 -16.67 -35.73 6.52
N GLU A 235 -15.69 -34.86 6.76
CA GLU A 235 -14.56 -35.08 7.66
C GLU A 235 -14.90 -34.58 9.07
N GLY A 236 -14.24 -35.15 10.08
CA GLY A 236 -14.35 -34.69 11.47
C GLY A 236 -13.66 -33.34 11.67
N ILE A 237 -14.18 -32.54 12.61
CA ILE A 237 -13.60 -31.23 12.95
C ILE A 237 -12.96 -31.38 14.33
N ASN A 238 -11.66 -31.08 14.40
CA ASN A 238 -10.97 -31.08 15.68
C ASN A 238 -11.41 -29.86 16.51
N LEU A 239 -12.11 -30.13 17.61
CA LEU A 239 -12.55 -29.13 18.58
C LEU A 239 -12.04 -29.49 19.99
N GLU A 240 -11.01 -30.34 20.11
CA GLU A 240 -10.59 -30.96 21.38
C GLU A 240 -10.20 -29.95 22.47
N PHE A 241 -9.77 -28.75 22.08
CA PHE A 241 -9.38 -27.66 22.98
C PHE A 241 -10.56 -26.85 23.54
N GLN A 242 -11.81 -27.17 23.16
CA GLN A 242 -13.02 -26.47 23.61
C GLN A 242 -13.81 -27.35 24.59
N ASP A 243 -14.58 -26.73 25.48
CA ASP A 243 -15.51 -27.48 26.32
C ASP A 243 -16.70 -28.05 25.51
N GLU A 244 -17.44 -28.99 26.10
CA GLU A 244 -18.56 -29.68 25.42
C GLU A 244 -19.71 -28.74 25.03
N GLU A 245 -19.94 -27.65 25.78
CA GLU A 245 -21.00 -26.69 25.44
C GLU A 245 -20.59 -25.87 24.20
N GLU A 246 -19.34 -25.43 24.15
CA GLU A 246 -18.75 -24.68 23.05
C GLU A 246 -18.67 -25.50 21.77
N LYS A 247 -18.27 -26.79 21.87
CA LYS A 247 -18.32 -27.75 20.76
C LYS A 247 -19.71 -27.84 20.15
N ASN A 248 -20.72 -28.06 21.00
CA ASN A 248 -22.10 -28.19 20.58
C ASN A 248 -22.64 -26.89 19.94
N ASN A 249 -22.27 -25.73 20.49
CA ASN A 249 -22.65 -24.44 19.93
C ASN A 249 -22.01 -24.23 18.55
N PHE A 250 -20.70 -24.46 18.42
CA PHE A 250 -20.00 -24.33 17.14
C PHE A 250 -20.58 -25.25 16.07
N GLN A 251 -20.84 -26.52 16.41
CA GLN A 251 -21.47 -27.47 15.49
C GLN A 251 -22.85 -26.99 15.01
N LYS A 252 -23.69 -26.43 15.90
CA LYS A 252 -25.00 -25.86 15.52
C LYS A 252 -24.85 -24.69 14.54
N ILE A 253 -23.90 -23.78 14.79
CA ILE A 253 -23.64 -22.65 13.90
C ILE A 253 -23.14 -23.15 12.53
N LEU A 254 -22.26 -24.16 12.53
CA LEU A 254 -21.69 -24.74 11.34
C LEU A 254 -22.73 -25.49 10.48
N GLN A 255 -23.72 -26.12 11.09
CA GLN A 255 -24.84 -26.70 10.35
C GLN A 255 -25.58 -25.66 9.50
N GLY A 256 -25.79 -24.46 10.06
CA GLY A 256 -26.39 -23.34 9.34
C GLY A 256 -25.42 -22.58 8.42
N GLU A 257 -24.11 -22.86 8.48
CA GLU A 257 -23.06 -22.19 7.71
C GLU A 257 -23.18 -20.67 7.74
N ASN A 258 -23.48 -20.15 8.93
CA ASN A 258 -23.63 -18.72 9.14
C ASN A 258 -22.24 -18.12 9.34
N PHE A 259 -21.66 -17.61 8.25
CA PHE A 259 -20.30 -17.05 8.26
C PHE A 259 -20.10 -16.01 9.36
N ALA A 260 -21.04 -15.08 9.54
CA ALA A 260 -20.93 -14.01 10.54
C ALA A 260 -20.76 -14.57 11.97
N LYS A 261 -21.56 -15.58 12.33
CA LYS A 261 -21.49 -16.23 13.64
C LYS A 261 -20.24 -17.10 13.81
N LEU A 262 -19.86 -17.84 12.76
CA LEU A 262 -18.64 -18.66 12.77
C LEU A 262 -17.39 -17.80 12.93
N TYR A 263 -17.34 -16.69 12.20
CA TYR A 263 -16.21 -15.77 12.21
C TYR A 263 -16.12 -14.98 13.51
N ALA A 264 -17.26 -14.52 14.05
CA ALA A 264 -17.30 -13.91 15.38
C ALA A 264 -16.83 -14.89 16.47
N TRP A 265 -17.31 -16.13 16.44
CA TRP A 265 -16.88 -17.17 17.37
C TRP A 265 -15.36 -17.40 17.27
N ALA A 266 -14.83 -17.49 16.04
CA ALA A 266 -13.40 -17.73 15.83
C ALA A 266 -12.55 -16.55 16.32
N ILE A 267 -12.95 -15.30 16.06
CA ILE A 267 -12.26 -14.09 16.55
C ILE A 267 -12.10 -14.10 18.07
N GLU A 268 -13.16 -14.44 18.81
CA GLU A 268 -13.10 -14.52 20.28
C GLU A 268 -12.07 -15.53 20.77
N LYS A 269 -11.86 -16.61 20.00
CA LYS A 269 -10.96 -17.71 20.36
C LYS A 269 -9.51 -17.48 19.96
N VAL A 270 -9.26 -16.57 19.02
CA VAL A 270 -7.92 -16.25 18.52
C VAL A 270 -7.42 -14.90 19.05
N THR A 271 -7.75 -14.55 20.30
CA THR A 271 -7.29 -13.31 20.92
C THR A 271 -5.87 -13.50 21.49
N PRO A 272 -4.90 -12.59 21.22
CA PRO A 272 -3.51 -12.77 21.63
C PRO A 272 -3.30 -12.85 23.15
N ALA A 273 -2.13 -13.38 23.55
CA ALA A 273 -1.62 -13.25 24.92
C ALA A 273 -1.50 -11.78 25.35
N SER A 274 -1.66 -11.48 26.65
CA SER A 274 -1.54 -10.12 27.17
C SER A 274 -0.15 -9.53 26.92
N GLN A 275 -0.05 -8.20 26.82
CA GLN A 275 1.19 -7.50 26.52
C GLN A 275 2.32 -7.79 27.54
N GLU A 276 1.94 -8.03 28.80
CA GLU A 276 2.86 -8.43 29.88
C GLU A 276 3.54 -9.79 29.62
N VAL A 277 2.85 -10.71 28.93
CA VAL A 277 3.40 -12.03 28.57
C VAL A 277 4.40 -11.93 27.42
N LEU A 278 4.38 -10.84 26.65
CA LEU A 278 5.29 -10.65 25.50
C LEU A 278 6.68 -10.13 25.90
N GLU A 279 6.87 -9.64 27.13
CA GLU A 279 8.18 -9.18 27.60
C GLU A 279 9.19 -10.33 27.76
N THR A 280 8.72 -11.56 27.99
CA THR A 280 9.61 -12.72 28.05
C THR A 280 10.09 -13.12 26.66
N VAL A 281 11.42 -13.16 26.51
CA VAL A 281 12.11 -13.63 25.29
C VAL A 281 12.69 -15.03 25.45
N LYS A 282 12.58 -15.62 26.65
CA LYS A 282 12.97 -17.02 26.89
C LYS A 282 12.00 -17.95 26.20
N GLY A 283 12.53 -18.97 25.55
CA GLY A 283 11.74 -19.87 24.75
C GLY A 283 12.59 -20.84 23.95
N LYS A 284 11.95 -21.56 23.04
CA LYS A 284 12.66 -22.47 22.14
C LYS A 284 12.06 -22.45 20.73
N TRP A 285 12.94 -22.66 19.76
CA TRP A 285 12.53 -23.00 18.40
C TRP A 285 12.14 -24.47 18.34
N ILE A 286 10.95 -24.76 17.83
CA ILE A 286 10.54 -26.12 17.46
C ILE A 286 10.50 -26.20 15.94
N LYS A 287 11.08 -27.26 15.40
CA LYS A 287 11.03 -27.60 13.98
C LYS A 287 9.93 -28.64 13.75
N TYR A 288 9.13 -28.41 12.73
CA TYR A 288 8.18 -29.35 12.16
C TYR A 288 8.70 -29.74 10.79
N ASP A 289 9.00 -31.02 10.61
CA ASP A 289 9.70 -31.52 9.42
C ASP A 289 8.77 -31.61 8.20
N GLN A 290 9.34 -31.35 7.03
CA GLN A 290 8.63 -31.49 5.76
C GLN A 290 8.04 -32.90 5.60
N GLY A 291 6.76 -32.97 5.23
CA GLY A 291 6.07 -34.22 4.93
C GLY A 291 5.65 -35.05 6.15
N THR A 292 5.86 -34.57 7.37
CA THR A 292 5.34 -35.22 8.59
C THR A 292 3.89 -34.86 8.88
N ASP A 293 3.30 -35.49 9.90
CA ASP A 293 1.96 -35.12 10.39
C ASP A 293 1.93 -33.64 10.79
N HIS A 294 0.97 -32.90 10.24
CA HIS A 294 0.79 -31.46 10.45
C HIS A 294 0.00 -31.15 11.72
N MET A 295 -0.67 -32.13 12.33
CA MET A 295 -1.50 -31.90 13.51
C MET A 295 -0.75 -31.37 14.75
N PRO A 296 0.49 -31.80 15.07
CA PRO A 296 1.26 -31.18 16.16
C PRO A 296 1.48 -29.67 15.98
N LEU A 297 1.75 -29.23 14.75
CA LEU A 297 1.88 -27.80 14.43
C LEU A 297 0.55 -27.07 14.62
N VAL A 298 -0.54 -27.61 14.07
CA VAL A 298 -1.89 -27.03 14.21
C VAL A 298 -2.25 -26.86 15.69
N ASN A 299 -2.10 -27.93 16.46
CA ASN A 299 -2.45 -27.97 17.89
C ASN A 299 -1.63 -26.98 18.72
N SER A 300 -0.39 -26.70 18.32
CA SER A 300 0.48 -25.73 19.01
C SER A 300 0.14 -24.27 18.73
N LEU A 301 -0.66 -23.98 17.70
CA LEU A 301 -0.97 -22.61 17.26
C LEU A 301 -2.41 -22.21 17.57
N GLN A 302 -3.34 -23.16 17.53
CA GLN A 302 -4.77 -22.87 17.70
C GLN A 302 -5.08 -22.26 19.06
N GLY A 303 -5.81 -21.15 19.05
CA GLY A 303 -6.26 -20.47 20.26
C GLY A 303 -5.27 -19.50 20.87
N HIS A 304 -4.07 -19.35 20.28
CA HIS A 304 -3.06 -18.40 20.75
C HIS A 304 -3.17 -17.01 20.11
N GLY A 305 -4.03 -16.83 19.10
CA GLY A 305 -4.24 -15.53 18.48
C GLY A 305 -3.04 -14.98 17.73
N THR A 306 -2.28 -15.89 17.11
CA THR A 306 -1.10 -15.58 16.30
C THR A 306 -1.39 -14.73 15.07
N GLY A 307 -2.64 -14.78 14.56
CA GLY A 307 -3.00 -14.22 13.28
C GLY A 307 -2.48 -15.02 12.07
N TRP A 308 -1.89 -16.20 12.30
CA TRP A 308 -1.31 -17.06 11.25
C TRP A 308 -2.35 -18.00 10.66
N CYS A 309 -2.40 -18.11 9.33
CA CYS A 309 -3.27 -19.09 8.65
C CYS A 309 -2.88 -20.55 8.94
N THR A 310 -1.65 -20.79 9.42
CA THR A 310 -1.11 -22.12 9.80
C THR A 310 -1.86 -22.75 10.97
N ALA A 311 -2.62 -21.99 11.76
CA ALA A 311 -3.51 -22.58 12.76
C ALA A 311 -4.68 -23.36 12.12
N GLY A 312 -4.93 -23.18 10.82
CA GLY A 312 -5.84 -24.00 10.03
C GLY A 312 -5.16 -25.28 9.50
N GLU A 313 -5.84 -26.42 9.62
CA GLU A 313 -5.27 -27.73 9.30
C GLU A 313 -4.82 -27.84 7.83
N SER A 314 -5.70 -27.48 6.90
CA SER A 314 -5.42 -27.51 5.46
C SER A 314 -4.18 -26.69 5.08
N THR A 315 -4.00 -25.53 5.69
CA THR A 315 -2.85 -24.65 5.48
C THR A 315 -1.57 -25.27 6.06
N ALA A 316 -1.59 -25.73 7.31
CA ALA A 316 -0.44 -26.39 7.93
C ALA A 316 0.03 -27.60 7.11
N ARG A 317 -0.90 -28.42 6.64
CA ARG A 317 -0.60 -29.57 5.77
C ARG A 317 0.12 -29.16 4.51
N THR A 318 -0.37 -28.14 3.81
CA THR A 318 0.21 -27.69 2.55
C THR A 318 1.57 -27.03 2.75
N GLN A 319 1.72 -26.22 3.81
CA GLN A 319 3.00 -25.59 4.16
C GLN A 319 4.06 -26.64 4.51
N LEU A 320 3.71 -27.68 5.28
CA LEU A 320 4.63 -28.79 5.60
C LEU A 320 4.89 -29.72 4.42
N GLN A 321 4.02 -29.76 3.40
CA GLN A 321 4.38 -30.40 2.13
C GLN A 321 5.42 -29.58 1.36
N GLY A 322 5.33 -28.25 1.45
CA GLY A 322 6.22 -27.31 0.76
C GLY A 322 7.63 -27.21 1.34
N GLY A 323 7.80 -27.42 2.65
CA GLY A 323 9.11 -27.35 3.32
C GLY A 323 8.99 -27.51 4.83
N ASP A 324 10.13 -27.41 5.53
CA ASP A 324 10.16 -27.37 6.99
C ASP A 324 9.45 -26.13 7.53
N PHE A 325 8.92 -26.21 8.76
CA PHE A 325 8.28 -25.09 9.43
C PHE A 325 8.86 -24.93 10.83
N TYR A 326 9.34 -23.74 11.16
CA TYR A 326 9.90 -23.44 12.48
C TYR A 326 8.99 -22.48 13.21
N VAL A 327 8.75 -22.72 14.49
CA VAL A 327 8.03 -21.80 15.37
C VAL A 327 8.85 -21.55 16.63
N PHE A 328 9.01 -20.28 16.97
CA PHE A 328 9.54 -19.87 18.27
C PHE A 328 8.39 -19.78 19.27
N TYR A 329 8.51 -20.53 20.37
CA TYR A 329 7.58 -20.47 21.48
C TYR A 329 8.26 -19.85 22.69
N SER A 330 7.71 -18.73 23.19
CA SER A 330 8.11 -18.18 24.47
C SER A 330 7.50 -18.95 25.63
N GLU A 331 8.18 -18.87 26.77
CA GLU A 331 7.75 -19.47 28.03
C GLU A 331 6.50 -18.78 28.59
N ASP A 332 5.56 -19.57 29.11
CA ASP A 332 4.45 -19.10 29.94
C ASP A 332 4.92 -18.79 31.38
N GLU A 333 4.01 -18.36 32.26
CA GLU A 333 4.30 -18.08 33.67
C GLU A 333 4.87 -19.29 34.44
N ASN A 334 4.66 -20.51 33.93
CA ASN A 334 5.16 -21.76 34.51
C ASN A 334 6.47 -22.23 33.84
N ASN A 335 7.10 -21.41 33.02
CA ASN A 335 8.30 -21.70 32.22
C ASN A 335 8.10 -22.80 31.15
N ASN A 336 6.87 -23.00 30.67
CA ASN A 336 6.60 -23.90 29.56
C ASN A 336 6.64 -23.12 28.24
N PRO A 337 7.49 -23.50 27.26
CA PRO A 337 7.59 -22.81 25.98
C PRO A 337 6.45 -23.22 25.05
N ILE A 338 5.27 -22.63 25.27
CA ILE A 338 4.01 -22.97 24.57
C ILE A 338 3.35 -21.76 23.90
N ILE A 339 3.88 -20.54 24.07
CA ILE A 339 3.27 -19.34 23.49
C ILE A 339 3.96 -19.02 22.15
N PRO A 340 3.32 -19.24 20.99
CA PRO A 340 3.93 -18.96 19.69
C PRO A 340 4.14 -17.45 19.48
N ARG A 341 5.31 -17.08 18.94
CA ARG A 341 5.75 -15.67 18.80
C ARG A 341 6.26 -15.31 17.42
N ALA A 342 7.01 -16.22 16.79
CA ALA A 342 7.45 -16.08 15.41
C ALA A 342 7.44 -17.42 14.70
N ALA A 343 7.32 -17.38 13.37
CA ALA A 343 7.42 -18.54 12.51
C ALA A 343 8.34 -18.27 11.31
N ILE A 344 9.06 -19.30 10.88
CA ILE A 344 9.85 -19.32 9.64
C ILE A 344 9.31 -20.47 8.80
N ARG A 345 8.74 -20.15 7.64
CA ARG A 345 8.27 -21.12 6.66
C ARG A 345 9.35 -21.34 5.60
N MET A 346 9.70 -22.59 5.34
CA MET A 346 10.66 -22.94 4.29
C MET A 346 9.95 -23.29 2.97
N GLU A 347 10.66 -23.10 1.87
CA GLU A 347 10.38 -23.68 0.56
C GLU A 347 11.49 -24.67 0.23
N GLY A 348 11.18 -25.97 0.30
CA GLY A 348 12.19 -27.03 0.31
C GLY A 348 13.06 -27.00 1.57
N GLN A 349 14.34 -27.38 1.42
CA GLN A 349 15.24 -27.59 2.56
C GLN A 349 16.12 -26.38 2.91
N SER A 350 16.29 -25.43 2.00
CA SER A 350 17.34 -24.39 2.14
C SER A 350 16.86 -22.97 1.86
N LYS A 351 15.62 -22.78 1.41
CA LYS A 351 15.09 -21.47 1.06
C LYS A 351 14.03 -21.04 2.08
N ILE A 352 14.16 -19.84 2.62
CA ILE A 352 13.13 -19.25 3.45
C ILE A 352 12.05 -18.69 2.53
N ALA A 353 10.83 -19.20 2.67
CA ALA A 353 9.67 -18.65 1.97
C ALA A 353 9.20 -17.37 2.66
N GLU A 354 9.20 -17.37 4.00
CA GLU A 354 8.57 -16.33 4.79
C GLU A 354 9.07 -16.35 6.25
N VAL A 355 9.17 -15.18 6.86
CA VAL A 355 9.38 -15.00 8.30
C VAL A 355 8.28 -14.09 8.81
N ARG A 356 7.54 -14.50 9.85
CA ARG A 356 6.39 -13.77 10.37
C ARG A 356 6.31 -13.80 11.89
N GLY A 357 5.69 -12.78 12.47
CA GLY A 357 5.42 -12.67 13.90
C GLY A 357 3.94 -12.53 14.20
N ILE A 358 3.62 -12.26 15.47
CA ILE A 358 2.24 -12.16 15.98
C ILE A 358 1.75 -10.71 16.11
N ALA A 359 2.57 -9.71 15.73
CA ALA A 359 2.16 -8.31 15.76
C ALA A 359 1.25 -7.96 14.56
N HIS A 360 0.79 -6.70 14.49
CA HIS A 360 -0.08 -6.23 13.43
C HIS A 360 0.47 -6.55 12.03
N GLU A 361 -0.40 -7.05 11.14
CA GLU A 361 -0.07 -7.55 9.79
C GLU A 361 1.07 -8.58 9.76
N GLN A 362 1.19 -9.37 10.84
CA GLN A 362 2.18 -10.42 11.05
C GLN A 362 3.63 -9.92 11.11
N ASN A 363 3.84 -8.65 11.49
CA ASN A 363 5.16 -8.18 11.89
C ASN A 363 5.67 -8.92 13.14
N LEU A 364 6.98 -8.85 13.39
CA LEU A 364 7.54 -9.29 14.66
C LEU A 364 7.07 -8.36 15.77
N ASP A 365 6.78 -8.92 16.94
CA ASP A 365 6.67 -8.07 18.11
C ASP A 365 8.04 -7.49 18.51
N ALA A 366 8.02 -6.39 19.24
CA ALA A 366 9.20 -5.61 19.59
C ALA A 366 10.28 -6.40 20.33
N HIS A 367 9.92 -7.48 21.04
CA HIS A 367 10.83 -8.17 21.97
C HIS A 367 11.61 -9.31 21.33
N ILE A 368 11.11 -9.92 20.24
CA ILE A 368 11.71 -11.14 19.67
C ILE A 368 12.60 -10.92 18.44
N THR A 369 12.83 -9.66 18.04
CA THR A 369 13.58 -9.34 16.81
C THR A 369 14.97 -9.97 16.80
N ASP A 370 15.70 -9.89 17.92
CA ASP A 370 17.04 -10.50 18.05
C ASP A 370 16.97 -12.04 18.02
N THR A 371 15.97 -12.65 18.68
CA THR A 371 15.74 -14.11 18.64
C THR A 371 15.49 -14.63 17.22
N VAL A 372 14.73 -13.88 16.43
CA VAL A 372 14.46 -14.23 15.02
C VAL A 372 15.71 -14.02 14.17
N LYS A 373 16.43 -12.91 14.36
CA LYS A 373 17.68 -12.62 13.65
C LYS A 373 18.70 -13.74 13.83
N GLU A 374 18.91 -14.19 15.08
CA GLU A 374 19.82 -15.29 15.38
C GLU A 374 19.42 -16.55 14.62
N LYS A 375 18.12 -16.90 14.63
CA LYS A 375 17.64 -18.08 13.92
C LYS A 375 17.77 -17.98 12.41
N VAL A 376 17.41 -16.84 11.82
CA VAL A 376 17.49 -16.62 10.37
C VAL A 376 18.94 -16.66 9.88
N SER A 377 19.89 -16.21 10.70
CA SER A 377 21.33 -16.27 10.38
C SER A 377 21.87 -17.69 10.23
N GLU A 378 21.20 -18.70 10.82
CA GLU A 378 21.57 -20.12 10.66
C GLU A 378 21.39 -20.62 9.21
N PHE A 379 20.59 -19.94 8.38
CA PHE A 379 20.32 -20.32 6.99
C PHE A 379 21.31 -19.73 5.96
N GLY A 380 22.46 -19.23 6.40
CA GLY A 380 23.56 -18.80 5.52
C GLY A 380 23.20 -17.63 4.61
N GLU A 381 23.53 -17.73 3.31
CA GLU A 381 23.26 -16.67 2.33
C GLU A 381 21.76 -16.33 2.19
N GLU A 382 20.87 -17.30 2.44
CA GLU A 382 19.44 -17.03 2.43
C GLU A 382 19.03 -16.13 3.60
N GLY A 383 19.64 -16.35 4.77
CA GLY A 383 19.43 -15.54 5.96
C GLY A 383 19.86 -14.08 5.79
N LYS A 384 20.94 -13.84 5.04
CA LYS A 384 21.45 -12.49 4.77
C LYS A 384 20.42 -11.57 4.10
N LYS A 385 19.46 -12.13 3.35
CA LYS A 385 18.37 -11.37 2.72
C LYS A 385 17.45 -10.68 3.73
N TYR A 386 17.46 -11.11 4.98
CA TYR A 386 16.61 -10.58 6.07
C TYR A 386 17.39 -9.71 7.05
N GLU A 387 18.71 -9.52 6.88
CA GLU A 387 19.53 -8.72 7.80
C GLU A 387 19.05 -7.27 7.90
N LYS A 388 18.68 -6.67 6.75
CA LYS A 388 18.13 -5.31 6.71
C LYS A 388 16.83 -5.23 7.50
N LYS A 389 15.89 -6.14 7.26
CA LYS A 389 14.61 -6.23 8.02
C LYS A 389 14.84 -6.33 9.52
N SER A 390 15.76 -7.19 9.96
CA SER A 390 16.10 -7.31 11.38
C SER A 390 16.71 -6.03 11.96
N LYS A 391 17.61 -5.38 11.22
CA LYS A 391 18.24 -4.11 11.64
C LYS A 391 17.21 -2.99 11.74
N ASP A 392 16.38 -2.85 10.72
CA ASP A 392 15.34 -1.83 10.62
C ASP A 392 14.31 -1.98 11.76
N MET A 393 13.81 -3.20 12.01
CA MET A 393 12.85 -3.45 13.09
C MET A 393 13.43 -3.21 14.49
N LYS A 394 14.72 -3.50 14.68
CA LYS A 394 15.43 -3.17 15.92
C LYS A 394 15.50 -1.66 16.12
N HIS A 395 15.93 -0.93 15.10
CA HIS A 395 16.07 0.53 15.17
C HIS A 395 14.70 1.22 15.36
N LEU A 396 13.66 0.77 14.66
CA LEU A 396 12.29 1.26 14.84
C LEU A 396 11.78 1.03 16.28
N THR A 397 12.08 -0.14 16.85
CA THR A 397 11.73 -0.45 18.25
C THR A 397 12.48 0.43 19.25
N GLU A 398 13.76 0.71 19.01
CA GLU A 398 14.52 1.66 19.82
C GLU A 398 13.91 3.07 19.77
N ILE A 399 13.49 3.52 18.58
CA ILE A 399 12.83 4.82 18.40
C ILE A 399 11.49 4.85 19.13
N GLU A 400 10.66 3.82 18.97
CA GLU A 400 9.37 3.68 19.67
C GLU A 400 9.55 3.78 21.20
N ASN A 401 10.53 3.07 21.75
CA ASN A 401 10.84 3.10 23.17
C ASN A 401 11.31 4.48 23.64
N LYS A 402 12.17 5.16 22.86
CA LYS A 402 12.57 6.55 23.15
C LYS A 402 11.36 7.47 23.15
N THR A 403 10.49 7.36 22.15
CA THR A 403 9.26 8.16 22.04
C THR A 403 8.32 7.93 23.22
N LYS A 404 8.04 6.67 23.59
CA LYS A 404 7.20 6.33 24.76
C LYS A 404 7.74 6.89 26.07
N ASN A 405 9.07 6.96 26.20
CA ASN A 405 9.74 7.50 27.38
C ASN A 405 10.01 9.02 27.31
N ASN A 406 9.45 9.73 26.32
CA ASN A 406 9.67 11.15 26.07
C ASN A 406 11.17 11.54 25.94
N GLN A 407 11.99 10.64 25.40
CA GLN A 407 13.39 10.91 25.10
C GLN A 407 13.53 11.55 23.72
N GLU A 408 14.49 12.48 23.58
CA GLU A 408 14.76 13.12 22.30
C GLU A 408 15.36 12.12 21.28
N LEU A 409 14.94 12.27 20.01
CA LEU A 409 15.47 11.49 18.90
C LEU A 409 16.68 12.21 18.32
N THR A 410 17.73 11.43 18.02
CA THR A 410 18.95 11.93 17.37
C THR A 410 18.73 12.16 15.88
N LYS A 411 19.66 12.85 15.21
CA LYS A 411 19.66 12.99 13.74
C LYS A 411 19.51 11.65 13.03
N ASP A 412 20.31 10.65 13.41
CA ASP A 412 20.24 9.31 12.79
C ASP A 412 18.89 8.63 13.03
N ASN A 413 18.27 8.85 14.19
CA ASN A 413 16.92 8.35 14.45
C ASN A 413 15.88 9.01 13.54
N LEU A 414 15.98 10.32 13.30
CA LEU A 414 15.05 11.06 12.46
C LEU A 414 15.25 10.77 10.98
N ILE A 415 16.49 10.66 10.51
CA ILE A 415 16.81 10.23 9.14
C ILE A 415 16.20 8.86 8.84
N PHE A 416 16.34 7.93 9.78
CA PHE A 416 15.73 6.60 9.68
C PHE A 416 14.19 6.68 9.71
N LEU A 417 13.61 7.32 10.72
CA LEU A 417 12.15 7.42 10.91
C LEU A 417 11.43 8.06 9.72
N TYR A 418 12.04 9.08 9.12
CA TYR A 418 11.51 9.77 7.95
C TYR A 418 11.92 9.14 6.62
N GLU A 419 12.63 8.02 6.64
CA GLU A 419 13.04 7.28 5.44
C GLU A 419 13.78 8.18 4.44
N ILE A 420 14.62 9.09 4.93
CA ILE A 420 15.32 10.10 4.10
C ILE A 420 16.34 9.45 3.18
N ASP A 421 17.07 8.46 3.70
CA ASP A 421 18.11 7.75 2.96
C ASP A 421 17.55 6.47 2.33
N ASP A 422 16.86 5.65 3.12
CA ASP A 422 16.33 4.36 2.72
C ASP A 422 14.95 4.08 3.34
N PRO A 423 14.06 3.35 2.64
CA PRO A 423 12.82 2.84 3.23
C PRO A 423 13.06 1.83 4.35
N ILE A 424 12.22 1.86 5.38
CA ILE A 424 12.20 0.90 6.48
C ILE A 424 11.53 -0.39 6.02
N GLU A 425 12.21 -1.53 6.17
CA GLU A 425 11.65 -2.84 5.82
C GLU A 425 11.26 -3.66 7.05
N GLY A 426 10.02 -4.17 7.04
CA GLY A 426 9.49 -5.06 8.06
C GLY A 426 9.38 -6.53 7.62
N PHE A 427 8.92 -7.35 8.56
CA PHE A 427 8.61 -8.76 8.33
C PHE A 427 7.15 -9.00 7.92
N GLY A 428 6.27 -8.04 8.22
CA GLY A 428 4.86 -8.09 7.85
C GLY A 428 4.60 -7.77 6.38
N TYR A 429 3.35 -7.97 5.97
CA TYR A 429 2.90 -7.74 4.59
C TYR A 429 2.73 -6.26 4.24
N GLN A 430 2.51 -5.42 5.25
CA GLN A 430 2.30 -3.99 5.12
C GLN A 430 3.38 -3.22 5.87
N ARG A 431 3.54 -1.95 5.53
CA ARG A 431 4.43 -1.01 6.22
C ARG A 431 4.06 -0.98 7.70
N ASP A 432 5.08 -0.98 8.56
CA ASP A 432 4.89 -1.01 10.01
C ASP A 432 4.16 0.27 10.48
N LEU A 433 3.01 0.11 11.13
CA LEU A 433 2.15 1.22 11.55
C LEU A 433 2.85 2.19 12.51
N ARG A 434 3.83 1.69 13.29
CA ARG A 434 4.56 2.51 14.26
C ARG A 434 5.25 3.70 13.59
N ILE A 435 5.66 3.57 12.33
CA ILE A 435 6.30 4.65 11.58
C ILE A 435 5.36 5.86 11.50
N GLU A 436 4.12 5.65 11.06
CA GLU A 436 3.13 6.72 10.95
C GLU A 436 2.61 7.19 12.31
N GLU A 437 2.43 6.27 13.27
CA GLU A 437 2.02 6.62 14.64
C GLU A 437 3.03 7.54 15.32
N ILE A 438 4.33 7.24 15.20
CA ILE A 438 5.41 8.05 15.77
C ILE A 438 5.51 9.38 15.00
N ARG A 439 5.53 9.36 13.66
CA ARG A 439 5.61 10.59 12.84
C ARG A 439 4.48 11.58 13.15
N LYS A 440 3.26 11.10 13.38
CA LYS A 440 2.07 11.95 13.62
C LYS A 440 2.18 12.85 14.86
N ILE A 441 2.97 12.45 15.86
CA ILE A 441 3.15 13.23 17.11
C ILE A 441 4.44 14.04 17.12
N ARG A 442 5.23 14.04 16.03
CA ARG A 442 6.48 14.81 15.92
C ARG A 442 6.22 16.25 15.52
N ASP A 443 7.12 17.12 15.97
CA ASP A 443 7.25 18.48 15.45
C ASP A 443 8.26 18.45 14.29
N THR A 444 7.74 18.46 13.06
CA THR A 444 8.56 18.38 11.85
C THR A 444 9.47 19.58 11.66
N GLU A 445 9.14 20.76 12.19
CA GLU A 445 9.99 21.94 12.09
C GLU A 445 11.21 21.81 12.99
N LYS A 446 10.99 21.38 14.25
CA LYS A 446 12.10 21.07 15.16
C LYS A 446 12.97 19.94 14.61
N ASP A 447 12.35 18.91 14.06
CA ASP A 447 13.08 17.76 13.54
C ASP A 447 13.90 18.11 12.28
N ALA A 448 13.42 19.02 11.42
CA ALA A 448 14.18 19.53 10.29
C ALA A 448 15.49 20.21 10.74
N SER A 449 15.46 21.06 11.77
CA SER A 449 16.68 21.67 12.34
C SER A 449 17.70 20.64 12.81
N ILE A 450 17.23 19.55 13.45
CA ILE A 450 18.11 18.47 13.92
C ILE A 450 18.72 17.70 12.73
N VAL A 451 17.90 17.40 11.71
CA VAL A 451 18.35 16.63 10.53
C VAL A 451 19.33 17.44 9.68
N PHE A 452 19.08 18.74 9.50
CA PHE A 452 19.92 19.64 8.72
C PHE A 452 21.12 20.18 9.50
N GLU A 453 21.17 19.93 10.81
CA GLU A 453 22.21 20.43 11.71
C GLU A 453 22.35 21.97 11.65
N CYS A 454 21.22 22.67 11.61
CA CYS A 454 21.15 24.13 11.59
C CYS A 454 20.07 24.66 12.54
N ASP A 455 20.23 25.90 12.99
CA ASP A 455 19.23 26.56 13.83
C ASP A 455 17.93 26.80 13.04
N SER A 456 16.78 26.82 13.71
CA SER A 456 15.48 27.02 13.03
C SER A 456 15.37 28.35 12.27
N ASN A 457 16.12 29.38 12.70
CA ASN A 457 16.19 30.67 12.01
C ASN A 457 17.09 30.65 10.75
N GLN A 458 17.84 29.57 10.52
CA GLN A 458 18.61 29.33 9.30
C GLN A 458 17.82 28.54 8.24
N ILE A 459 16.57 28.19 8.55
CA ILE A 459 15.63 27.53 7.63
C ILE A 459 14.69 28.59 7.07
N ALA A 460 14.88 28.98 5.81
CA ALA A 460 14.00 29.91 5.13
C ALA A 460 12.74 29.19 4.62
N LYS A 461 11.56 29.81 4.79
CA LYS A 461 10.27 29.27 4.33
C LYS A 461 9.70 29.98 3.10
N ASN A 462 10.25 31.15 2.77
CA ASN A 462 9.86 31.93 1.61
C ASN A 462 11.04 32.76 1.10
N ILE A 463 10.88 33.38 -0.07
CA ILE A 463 11.96 34.12 -0.74
C ILE A 463 12.52 35.28 0.09
N SER A 464 11.70 35.91 0.95
CA SER A 464 12.12 37.07 1.76
C SER A 464 12.96 36.71 2.99
N GLU A 465 12.96 35.44 3.38
CA GLU A 465 13.75 34.92 4.49
C GLU A 465 15.13 34.42 4.04
N ILE A 466 15.36 34.29 2.73
CA ILE A 466 16.63 33.83 2.17
C ILE A 466 17.69 34.93 2.33
N ASN A 467 18.80 34.59 3.00
CA ASN A 467 19.93 35.48 3.22
C ASN A 467 21.24 34.67 3.37
N GLU A 468 22.35 35.36 3.63
CA GLU A 468 23.67 34.74 3.76
C GLU A 468 23.80 33.69 4.87
N ASN A 469 22.93 33.71 5.89
CA ASN A 469 22.94 32.76 7.00
C ASN A 469 22.00 31.56 6.79
N THR A 470 21.27 31.51 5.67
CA THR A 470 20.33 30.43 5.36
C THR A 470 21.08 29.15 4.99
N GLU A 471 20.81 28.05 5.68
CA GLU A 471 21.42 26.72 5.41
C GLU A 471 20.45 25.76 4.72
N ALA A 472 19.14 25.98 4.92
CA ALA A 472 18.07 25.15 4.40
C ALA A 472 16.88 25.98 3.91
N TYR A 473 16.13 25.41 2.97
CA TYR A 473 14.88 25.97 2.46
C TYR A 473 13.75 24.94 2.52
N ILE A 474 12.63 25.30 3.14
CA ILE A 474 11.40 24.50 3.19
C ILE A 474 10.21 25.39 2.81
N GLY A 475 9.77 25.34 1.55
CA GLY A 475 8.68 26.21 1.09
C GLY A 475 8.31 25.99 -0.37
N GLU A 476 7.42 26.83 -0.89
CA GLU A 476 7.01 26.75 -2.30
C GLU A 476 8.23 26.73 -3.25
N TRP A 477 8.13 26.02 -4.36
CA TRP A 477 9.24 25.88 -5.31
C TRP A 477 8.87 26.44 -6.66
N ASP A 478 9.64 27.41 -7.15
CA ASP A 478 9.46 27.97 -8.49
C ASP A 478 10.79 28.53 -9.02
N PRO A 479 10.87 28.92 -10.31
CA PRO A 479 12.10 29.47 -10.87
C PRO A 479 12.61 30.74 -10.15
N SER A 480 11.74 31.61 -9.64
CA SER A 480 12.15 32.84 -8.93
C SER A 480 12.86 32.52 -7.61
N ILE A 481 12.31 31.56 -6.86
CA ILE A 481 12.87 31.07 -5.60
C ILE A 481 14.22 30.41 -5.88
N TYR A 482 14.32 29.59 -6.93
CA TYR A 482 15.59 29.02 -7.36
C TYR A 482 16.64 30.09 -7.72
N GLN A 483 16.27 31.15 -8.45
CA GLN A 483 17.19 32.25 -8.77
C GLN A 483 17.71 32.98 -7.53
N GLU A 484 16.94 33.05 -6.45
CA GLU A 484 17.42 33.58 -5.18
C GLU A 484 18.34 32.58 -4.46
N ILE A 485 17.91 31.32 -4.31
CA ILE A 485 18.68 30.27 -3.62
C ILE A 485 20.07 30.10 -4.23
N ARG A 486 20.20 30.13 -5.56
CA ARG A 486 21.50 29.90 -6.23
C ARG A 486 22.54 31.00 -5.95
N LYS A 487 22.14 32.15 -5.40
CA LYS A 487 23.07 33.19 -4.94
C LYS A 487 23.82 32.78 -3.67
N TYR A 488 23.26 31.83 -2.93
CA TYR A 488 23.73 31.37 -1.61
C TYR A 488 24.12 29.89 -1.67
N PRO A 489 25.37 29.55 -2.02
CA PRO A 489 25.81 28.17 -2.19
C PRO A 489 25.86 27.36 -0.88
N ASN A 490 25.71 28.00 0.28
CA ASN A 490 25.57 27.33 1.58
C ASN A 490 24.22 26.63 1.76
N ILE A 491 23.17 27.00 1.00
CA ILE A 491 21.87 26.34 1.08
C ILE A 491 21.97 24.93 0.46
N LYS A 492 21.99 23.90 1.32
CA LYS A 492 22.18 22.50 0.92
C LYS A 492 20.91 21.66 0.99
N HIS A 493 19.99 22.01 1.90
CA HIS A 493 18.78 21.24 2.14
C HIS A 493 17.59 21.96 1.49
N LEU A 494 16.95 21.32 0.52
CA LEU A 494 15.86 21.91 -0.27
C LEU A 494 14.64 20.99 -0.25
N TYR A 495 13.53 21.48 0.28
CA TYR A 495 12.26 20.76 0.36
C TYR A 495 11.09 21.69 0.02
N GLU A 496 10.07 21.16 -0.66
CA GLU A 496 8.76 21.81 -0.71
C GLU A 496 8.01 21.63 0.61
N SER A 497 8.15 20.43 1.19
CA SER A 497 7.65 20.08 2.50
C SER A 497 8.55 19.00 3.09
N PHE A 498 9.19 19.26 4.21
CA PHE A 498 10.02 18.28 4.89
C PHE A 498 9.13 17.27 5.66
N PRO A 499 9.43 15.96 5.61
CA PRO A 499 10.51 15.31 4.84
C PRO A 499 10.10 14.85 3.43
N ASP A 500 8.80 14.83 3.12
CA ASP A 500 8.25 14.02 2.03
C ASP A 500 8.48 14.56 0.61
N LYS A 501 8.72 15.87 0.45
CA LYS A 501 8.90 16.51 -0.86
C LYS A 501 10.24 17.18 -0.97
N LYS A 502 11.28 16.38 -1.20
CA LYS A 502 12.63 16.90 -1.52
C LYS A 502 12.65 17.54 -2.90
N ILE A 503 13.21 18.74 -2.98
CA ILE A 503 13.41 19.45 -4.24
C ILE A 503 14.57 18.82 -5.00
N PHE A 504 14.37 18.55 -6.29
CA PHE A 504 15.43 18.02 -7.14
C PHE A 504 16.33 19.16 -7.64
N LYS A 505 17.56 19.14 -7.16
CA LYS A 505 18.68 19.94 -7.62
C LYS A 505 19.93 19.06 -7.60
N MET A 506 20.61 18.93 -8.72
CA MET A 506 21.76 18.02 -8.85
C MET A 506 22.85 18.66 -9.70
N ASN A 507 24.10 18.51 -9.28
CA ASN A 507 25.24 18.77 -10.15
C ASN A 507 25.57 17.49 -10.91
N LEU A 508 25.29 17.47 -12.21
CA LEU A 508 25.64 16.38 -13.10
C LEU A 508 27.08 16.56 -13.58
N GLU A 509 27.99 15.76 -13.04
CA GLU A 509 29.31 15.57 -13.61
C GLU A 509 29.18 14.58 -14.78
N THR A 510 29.57 14.94 -16.00
CA THR A 510 29.50 14.03 -17.16
C THR A 510 30.66 13.05 -17.17
N ASP A 511 30.42 11.79 -17.51
CA ASP A 511 31.48 10.81 -17.73
C ASP A 511 32.08 11.02 -19.13
N PRO A 512 33.38 11.39 -19.25
CA PRO A 512 34.02 11.64 -20.54
C PRO A 512 34.20 10.38 -21.39
N SER A 513 34.13 9.18 -20.81
CA SER A 513 34.15 7.93 -21.57
C SER A 513 32.84 7.70 -22.34
N ILE A 514 31.74 8.31 -21.88
CA ILE A 514 30.43 8.26 -22.51
C ILE A 514 30.28 9.46 -23.45
N ASN A 515 30.97 9.36 -24.59
CA ASN A 515 31.14 10.46 -25.55
C ASN A 515 30.52 10.18 -26.93
N SER A 516 29.75 9.11 -27.05
CA SER A 516 29.04 8.72 -28.26
C SER A 516 27.78 7.93 -27.92
N PRO A 517 26.82 7.82 -28.86
CA PRO A 517 25.67 6.94 -28.71
C PRO A 517 26.03 5.50 -28.36
N GLN A 518 27.08 4.96 -28.98
CA GLN A 518 27.53 3.58 -28.76
C GLN A 518 28.02 3.37 -27.33
N THR A 519 28.92 4.24 -26.85
CA THR A 519 29.45 4.15 -25.48
C THR A 519 28.37 4.36 -24.42
N ALA A 520 27.36 5.20 -24.71
CA ALA A 520 26.22 5.41 -23.81
C ALA A 520 25.33 4.18 -23.75
N LEU A 521 25.02 3.57 -24.89
CA LEU A 521 24.23 2.34 -24.95
C LEU A 521 24.92 1.20 -24.18
N GLU A 522 26.22 1.01 -24.39
CA GLU A 522 27.01 -0.02 -23.69
C GLU A 522 27.02 0.19 -22.17
N ALA A 523 27.20 1.43 -21.71
CA ALA A 523 27.15 1.75 -20.28
C ALA A 523 25.76 1.50 -19.68
N LEU A 524 24.69 1.92 -20.36
CA LEU A 524 23.32 1.72 -19.91
C LEU A 524 22.95 0.24 -19.84
N GLU A 525 23.33 -0.54 -20.85
CA GLU A 525 23.11 -2.00 -20.87
C GLU A 525 23.97 -2.72 -19.82
N GLY A 526 25.21 -2.26 -19.58
CA GLY A 526 26.11 -2.79 -18.54
C GLY A 526 25.56 -2.63 -17.12
N GLU A 527 24.86 -1.52 -16.85
CA GLU A 527 24.17 -1.25 -15.58
C GLU A 527 22.74 -1.84 -15.53
N ASN A 528 22.36 -2.67 -16.53
CA ASN A 528 21.05 -3.29 -16.62
C ASN A 528 19.89 -2.28 -16.54
N ILE A 529 20.06 -1.13 -17.21
CA ILE A 529 19.05 -0.08 -17.33
C ILE A 529 18.12 -0.41 -18.51
N TYR A 530 16.81 -0.33 -18.26
CA TYR A 530 15.80 -0.58 -19.26
C TYR A 530 15.72 0.55 -20.30
N LEU A 531 15.68 0.18 -21.58
CA LEU A 531 15.59 1.09 -22.73
C LEU A 531 14.43 0.68 -23.63
N THR A 532 13.54 1.61 -23.98
CA THR A 532 12.56 1.39 -25.06
C THR A 532 13.23 1.46 -26.42
N ASN A 533 12.59 0.89 -27.46
CA ASN A 533 13.06 1.03 -28.83
C ASN A 533 13.16 2.49 -29.26
N TRP A 534 12.17 3.33 -28.92
CA TRP A 534 12.20 4.77 -29.19
C TRP A 534 13.38 5.48 -28.51
N ALA A 535 13.68 5.15 -27.25
CA ALA A 535 14.87 5.68 -26.57
C ALA A 535 16.16 5.27 -27.26
N LYS A 536 16.24 4.03 -27.76
CA LYS A 536 17.40 3.58 -28.56
C LYS A 536 17.48 4.33 -29.89
N ASP A 537 16.36 4.73 -30.47
CA ASP A 537 16.36 5.48 -31.73
C ASP A 537 16.86 6.91 -31.54
N ILE A 538 16.30 7.66 -30.59
CA ILE A 538 16.81 9.01 -30.31
C ILE A 538 18.22 9.00 -29.71
N LEU A 539 18.64 7.91 -29.04
CA LEU A 539 20.01 7.76 -28.56
C LEU A 539 21.02 7.71 -29.71
N LYS A 540 20.70 7.04 -30.83
CA LYS A 540 21.59 6.97 -32.01
C LYS A 540 21.87 8.35 -32.60
N GLU A 541 20.89 9.25 -32.55
CA GLU A 541 20.98 10.61 -33.08
C GLU A 541 21.41 11.64 -32.01
N THR A 542 21.62 11.20 -30.76
CA THR A 542 22.04 12.08 -29.67
C THR A 542 23.44 12.62 -29.92
N LYS A 543 23.56 13.95 -29.86
CA LYS A 543 24.85 14.64 -29.97
C LYS A 543 25.54 14.64 -28.61
N PHE A 544 26.83 14.30 -28.61
CA PHE A 544 27.71 14.35 -27.46
C PHE A 544 28.74 15.45 -27.66
N SER A 545 28.72 16.47 -26.80
CA SER A 545 29.63 17.61 -26.89
C SER A 545 31.01 17.30 -26.32
N LYS A 546 32.04 17.36 -27.17
CA LYS A 546 33.45 17.23 -26.75
C LYS A 546 33.93 18.38 -25.86
N GLU A 547 33.35 19.57 -26.00
CA GLU A 547 33.74 20.78 -25.24
C GLU A 547 33.11 20.82 -23.84
N LYS A 548 32.05 20.03 -23.60
CA LYS A 548 31.33 19.94 -22.32
C LYS A 548 31.64 18.67 -21.52
N GLN A 549 32.44 17.76 -22.07
CA GLN A 549 32.99 16.62 -21.34
C GLN A 549 33.89 17.13 -20.20
N ASN A 550 33.62 16.70 -18.96
CA ASN A 550 34.21 17.19 -17.70
C ASN A 550 33.67 18.52 -17.16
N GLN A 551 32.54 19.03 -17.66
CA GLN A 551 31.86 20.18 -17.03
C GLN A 551 30.77 19.71 -16.07
N ASN A 552 30.76 20.27 -14.86
CA ASN A 552 29.62 20.13 -13.96
C ASN A 552 28.46 20.97 -14.49
N HIS A 553 27.34 20.32 -14.77
CA HIS A 553 26.09 20.96 -15.15
C HIS A 553 25.12 20.91 -13.98
N GLU A 554 24.77 22.06 -13.43
CA GLU A 554 23.66 22.13 -12.49
C GLU A 554 22.35 21.80 -13.24
N LEU A 555 21.53 20.97 -12.63
CA LEU A 555 20.22 20.56 -13.11
C LEU A 555 19.19 20.85 -12.02
N VAL A 556 18.06 21.39 -12.45
CA VAL A 556 16.92 21.71 -11.59
C VAL A 556 15.65 21.17 -12.20
N ARG A 557 14.69 20.76 -11.36
CA ARG A 557 13.41 20.24 -11.82
C ARG A 557 12.27 21.13 -11.35
N PHE A 558 11.31 21.34 -12.24
CA PHE A 558 10.05 22.01 -11.94
C PHE A 558 8.88 21.23 -12.51
N THR A 559 7.72 21.31 -11.85
CA THR A 559 6.45 20.93 -12.46
C THR A 559 5.98 22.00 -13.45
N VAL A 560 5.12 21.63 -14.40
CA VAL A 560 4.49 22.59 -15.34
C VAL A 560 3.73 23.69 -14.59
N LYS A 561 3.11 23.36 -13.45
CA LYS A 561 2.48 24.33 -12.55
C LYS A 561 3.48 25.36 -12.02
N GLU A 562 4.64 24.91 -11.53
CA GLU A 562 5.70 25.76 -10.95
C GLU A 562 6.36 26.66 -12.00
N LEU A 563 6.35 26.26 -13.28
CA LEU A 563 6.74 27.12 -14.41
C LEU A 563 5.72 28.24 -14.72
N GLY A 564 4.62 28.30 -13.95
CA GLY A 564 3.57 29.30 -14.07
C GLY A 564 2.38 28.88 -14.95
N PHE A 565 2.18 27.57 -15.17
CA PHE A 565 1.06 27.05 -15.97
C PHE A 565 0.12 26.14 -15.14
N PRO A 566 -0.76 26.72 -14.30
CA PRO A 566 -1.59 25.95 -13.36
C PRO A 566 -2.58 24.99 -14.02
N ASN A 567 -2.89 25.19 -15.31
CA ASN A 567 -3.81 24.37 -16.10
C ASN A 567 -3.10 23.51 -17.18
N GLY A 568 -1.76 23.38 -17.09
CA GLY A 568 -0.93 22.73 -18.09
C GLY A 568 -0.57 23.65 -19.25
N ALA A 569 0.40 23.23 -20.06
CA ALA A 569 0.95 23.98 -21.19
C ALA A 569 1.44 23.04 -22.28
N THR A 570 1.58 23.56 -23.49
CA THR A 570 2.21 22.86 -24.60
C THR A 570 3.73 22.89 -24.51
N THR A 571 4.43 21.96 -25.18
CA THR A 571 5.90 21.98 -25.27
C THR A 571 6.42 23.34 -25.73
N LYS A 572 5.79 23.92 -26.75
CA LYS A 572 6.17 25.24 -27.27
C LYS A 572 6.00 26.35 -26.23
N GLU A 573 4.85 26.41 -25.55
CA GLU A 573 4.59 27.43 -24.52
C GLU A 573 5.61 27.34 -23.37
N ILE A 574 6.03 26.13 -22.98
CA ILE A 574 7.05 25.94 -21.96
C ILE A 574 8.40 26.45 -22.47
N TYR A 575 8.80 26.08 -23.70
CA TYR A 575 10.13 26.39 -24.24
C TYR A 575 10.28 27.88 -24.57
N ASP A 576 9.21 28.54 -25.03
CA ASP A 576 9.19 29.98 -25.29
C ASP A 576 9.46 30.80 -24.01
N LYS A 577 9.14 30.26 -22.83
CA LYS A 577 9.23 30.96 -21.54
C LYS A 577 10.59 30.79 -20.83
N LEU A 578 11.47 29.92 -21.32
CA LEU A 578 12.69 29.54 -20.58
C LEU A 578 13.61 30.72 -20.27
N GLU A 579 13.77 31.64 -21.21
CA GLU A 579 14.59 32.84 -21.03
C GLU A 579 14.06 33.73 -19.90
N GLU A 580 12.75 33.96 -19.83
CA GLU A 580 12.10 34.74 -18.77
C GLU A 580 12.27 34.09 -17.39
N LEU A 581 12.36 32.76 -17.35
CA LEU A 581 12.54 31.98 -16.13
C LEU A 581 14.02 31.80 -15.72
N GLY A 582 14.96 32.29 -16.54
CA GLY A 582 16.40 32.10 -16.32
C GLY A 582 16.82 30.64 -16.45
N LEU A 583 16.19 29.89 -17.36
CA LEU A 583 16.44 28.49 -17.66
C LEU A 583 16.89 28.34 -19.12
N ASP A 584 17.62 27.27 -19.40
CA ASP A 584 18.02 26.83 -20.73
C ASP A 584 17.64 25.35 -20.93
N LEU A 585 17.50 24.94 -22.19
CA LEU A 585 17.44 23.53 -22.54
C LEU A 585 18.74 22.81 -22.12
N CYS A 586 18.56 21.56 -21.70
CA CYS A 586 19.62 20.60 -21.46
C CYS A 586 20.25 20.17 -22.79
N PRO A 587 21.58 19.95 -22.83
CA PRO A 587 22.20 19.16 -23.90
C PRO A 587 21.50 17.81 -24.06
N THR A 588 21.45 17.29 -25.28
CA THR A 588 20.79 16.02 -25.58
C THR A 588 21.45 14.83 -24.86
N GLU A 589 22.76 14.92 -24.58
CA GLU A 589 23.50 13.92 -23.80
C GLU A 589 23.08 13.84 -22.31
N THR A 590 22.34 14.83 -21.79
CA THR A 590 21.92 14.87 -20.38
C THR A 590 21.08 13.65 -20.00
N GLY A 591 20.19 13.16 -20.87
CA GLY A 591 19.35 11.99 -20.61
C GLY A 591 20.15 10.74 -20.22
N PRO A 592 21.02 10.21 -21.12
CA PRO A 592 21.83 9.04 -20.82
C PRO A 592 22.82 9.27 -19.67
N GLN A 593 23.48 10.43 -19.62
CA GLN A 593 24.44 10.76 -18.56
C GLN A 593 23.78 10.84 -17.17
N LEU A 594 22.63 11.50 -17.07
CA LEU A 594 21.88 11.62 -15.83
C LEU A 594 21.37 10.25 -15.38
N ARG A 595 20.85 9.44 -16.29
CA ARG A 595 20.27 8.14 -15.91
C ARG A 595 21.29 7.23 -15.21
N LEU A 596 22.54 7.23 -15.68
CA LEU A 596 23.61 6.41 -15.13
C LEU A 596 24.06 6.85 -13.73
N LYS A 597 23.88 8.13 -13.38
CA LYS A 597 24.28 8.69 -12.09
C LYS A 597 23.13 8.81 -11.09
N TYR A 598 21.91 8.97 -11.58
CA TYR A 598 20.73 9.16 -10.75
C TYR A 598 20.06 7.81 -10.47
N PRO A 599 19.84 7.40 -9.21
CA PRO A 599 19.17 6.14 -8.90
C PRO A 599 17.64 6.26 -8.75
N GLY A 600 17.07 7.47 -8.85
CA GLY A 600 15.64 7.67 -8.63
C GLY A 600 14.76 7.09 -9.74
N LYS A 601 13.60 6.55 -9.33
CA LYS A 601 12.61 5.90 -10.22
C LYS A 601 11.40 6.77 -10.53
N GLU A 602 11.33 7.98 -9.99
CA GLU A 602 10.25 8.90 -10.30
C GLU A 602 10.32 9.37 -11.76
N TRP A 603 9.14 9.69 -12.31
CA TRP A 603 9.03 10.15 -13.68
C TRP A 603 9.48 11.61 -13.83
N MET A 604 10.38 11.87 -14.77
CA MET A 604 10.78 13.21 -15.17
C MET A 604 11.24 13.25 -16.63
N LEU A 605 10.94 14.36 -17.32
CA LEU A 605 11.37 14.64 -18.68
C LEU A 605 12.66 15.47 -18.68
N ILE A 606 13.53 15.23 -19.64
CA ILE A 606 14.66 16.12 -19.91
C ILE A 606 14.18 17.20 -20.87
N ALA A 607 14.20 18.46 -20.45
CA ALA A 607 13.90 19.57 -21.36
C ALA A 607 15.11 19.78 -22.28
N MET A 608 15.07 19.21 -23.48
CA MET A 608 16.13 19.25 -24.48
C MET A 608 15.54 19.57 -25.85
N GLU A 609 16.40 19.90 -26.82
CA GLU A 609 15.95 19.93 -28.21
C GLU A 609 15.42 18.54 -28.62
N PRO A 610 14.18 18.41 -29.11
CA PRO A 610 13.63 17.11 -29.50
C PRO A 610 14.44 16.49 -30.65
N ILE A 611 14.58 15.17 -30.60
CA ILE A 611 15.26 14.36 -31.61
C ILE A 611 14.19 13.54 -32.32
N ALA A 612 14.24 13.52 -33.65
CA ALA A 612 13.33 12.68 -34.43
C ALA A 612 13.65 11.19 -34.20
N ASP A 613 12.63 10.41 -33.86
CA ASP A 613 12.71 8.95 -33.80
C ASP A 613 12.69 8.32 -35.21
N SER A 614 12.62 6.99 -35.28
CA SER A 614 12.59 6.27 -36.56
C SER A 614 11.32 6.49 -37.39
N ASP A 615 10.22 6.92 -36.75
CA ASP A 615 8.95 7.28 -37.40
C ASP A 615 8.89 8.79 -37.76
N GLY A 616 9.89 9.56 -37.34
CA GLY A 616 10.02 11.00 -37.58
C GLY A 616 9.35 11.87 -36.51
N ASP A 617 8.93 11.27 -35.40
CA ASP A 617 8.29 11.96 -34.29
C ASP A 617 9.33 12.62 -33.37
N PRO A 618 9.12 13.88 -32.94
CA PRO A 618 10.09 14.62 -32.15
C PRO A 618 10.02 14.23 -30.67
N ASP A 619 10.91 13.35 -30.26
CA ASP A 619 10.96 12.80 -28.91
C ASP A 619 12.00 13.49 -28.01
N VAL A 620 11.78 13.46 -26.70
CA VAL A 620 12.77 13.78 -25.66
C VAL A 620 12.96 12.60 -24.72
N PHE A 621 14.09 12.55 -24.01
CA PHE A 621 14.31 11.51 -23.00
C PHE A 621 13.43 11.71 -21.75
N ASP A 622 12.91 10.60 -21.22
CA ASP A 622 12.33 10.54 -19.88
C ASP A 622 13.01 9.49 -18.99
N LEU A 623 13.15 9.81 -17.71
CA LEU A 623 13.68 8.91 -16.68
C LEU A 623 12.52 8.43 -15.83
N ARG A 624 12.42 7.11 -15.62
CA ARG A 624 11.47 6.48 -14.68
C ARG A 624 11.87 5.07 -14.33
N GLY A 625 11.25 4.51 -13.29
CA GLY A 625 11.27 3.06 -13.06
C GLY A 625 10.50 2.32 -14.16
N ALA A 626 11.05 1.21 -14.66
CA ALA A 626 10.40 0.34 -15.63
C ALA A 626 10.74 -1.13 -15.29
N TYR A 627 9.72 -1.98 -15.13
CA TYR A 627 9.90 -3.42 -14.82
C TYR A 627 10.79 -3.68 -13.59
N GLY A 628 10.63 -2.87 -12.53
CA GLY A 628 11.46 -2.95 -11.32
C GLY A 628 12.88 -2.39 -11.46
N GLN A 629 13.33 -2.05 -12.67
CA GLN A 629 14.65 -1.52 -13.00
C GLN A 629 14.62 0.02 -13.18
N LEU A 630 15.79 0.64 -13.27
CA LEU A 630 15.91 2.01 -13.76
C LEU A 630 15.65 2.02 -15.26
N GLY A 631 14.99 3.06 -15.76
CA GLY A 631 14.67 3.21 -17.18
C GLY A 631 15.09 4.55 -17.75
N LEU A 632 15.60 4.51 -18.98
CA LEU A 632 15.71 5.65 -19.90
C LEU A 632 14.78 5.39 -21.09
N LEU A 633 13.78 6.24 -21.24
CA LEU A 633 12.73 6.11 -22.23
C LEU A 633 12.67 7.36 -23.10
N ALA A 634 11.78 7.35 -24.09
CA ALA A 634 11.52 8.47 -24.98
C ALA A 634 10.03 8.81 -24.94
N HIS A 635 9.73 10.09 -25.11
CA HIS A 635 8.38 10.59 -25.09
C HIS A 635 8.17 11.70 -26.12
N ASP A 636 7.05 11.62 -26.83
CA ASP A 636 6.65 12.57 -27.87
C ASP A 636 6.53 13.97 -27.27
N ALA A 637 7.21 14.92 -27.89
CA ALA A 637 7.30 16.30 -27.46
C ALA A 637 7.10 17.24 -28.65
N ARG A 638 6.10 16.95 -29.51
CA ARG A 638 5.71 17.88 -30.57
C ARG A 638 5.39 19.26 -29.95
N PRO A 639 5.60 20.35 -30.70
CA PRO A 639 5.32 21.70 -30.20
C PRO A 639 3.92 21.90 -29.63
N GLY A 640 2.92 21.17 -30.16
CA GLY A 640 1.52 21.23 -29.72
C GLY A 640 1.13 20.21 -28.63
N ASP A 641 2.02 19.30 -28.24
CA ASP A 641 1.72 18.30 -27.21
C ASP A 641 1.58 18.98 -25.85
N ARG A 642 0.53 18.59 -25.12
CA ARG A 642 0.08 19.28 -23.90
C ARG A 642 0.41 18.49 -22.65
N TRP A 643 1.15 19.13 -21.76
CA TRP A 643 1.58 18.60 -20.47
C TRP A 643 0.61 19.01 -19.36
N ARG A 644 0.40 18.11 -18.41
CA ARG A 644 -0.43 18.32 -17.22
C ARG A 644 0.31 19.18 -16.20
N PRO A 645 -0.40 19.89 -15.31
CA PRO A 645 0.23 20.73 -14.28
C PRO A 645 1.27 20.01 -13.41
N GLY A 646 1.10 18.71 -13.16
CA GLY A 646 2.00 17.91 -12.34
C GLY A 646 3.16 17.24 -13.09
N ASP A 647 3.23 17.39 -14.42
CA ASP A 647 4.32 16.82 -15.22
C ASP A 647 5.61 17.58 -14.93
N ARG A 648 6.75 16.87 -14.91
CA ARG A 648 8.02 17.37 -14.38
C ARG A 648 9.09 17.44 -15.44
N PHE A 649 9.77 18.58 -15.55
CA PHE A 649 10.86 18.81 -16.49
C PHE A 649 12.15 19.14 -15.76
N VAL A 650 13.26 18.57 -16.23
CA VAL A 650 14.63 18.87 -15.81
C VAL A 650 15.23 19.87 -16.79
N PHE A 651 15.73 20.97 -16.26
CA PHE A 651 16.33 22.07 -17.00
C PHE A 651 17.76 22.31 -16.56
N ARG A 652 18.50 23.00 -17.43
CA ARG A 652 19.77 23.62 -17.07
C ARG A 652 19.50 25.08 -16.68
N PRO A 653 20.04 25.57 -15.55
CA PRO A 653 20.00 26.99 -15.23
C PRO A 653 20.77 27.81 -16.28
N ARG A 654 20.21 28.96 -16.67
CA ARG A 654 20.96 29.94 -17.45
C ARG A 654 22.10 30.51 -16.58
N LYS A 655 23.27 30.75 -17.18
CA LYS A 655 24.40 31.37 -16.47
C LYS A 655 24.00 32.79 -16.07
N LEU A 656 24.31 33.20 -14.85
CA LEU A 656 24.21 34.61 -14.47
C LEU A 656 25.27 35.36 -15.30
N ASP A 657 24.85 36.41 -16.02
CA ASP A 657 25.81 37.30 -16.66
C ASP A 657 26.66 37.93 -15.55
N SER A 658 27.96 37.64 -15.59
CA SER A 658 28.96 38.14 -14.64
C SER A 658 29.31 39.59 -14.85
#